data_AF-A0A814U4U1-F1
#
_entry.id   AF-A0A814U4U1-F1
#
_cell.length_a   1.000
_cell.length_b   1.000
_cell.length_c   1.000
_cell.angle_alpha   90.00
_cell.angle_beta   90.00
_cell.angle_gamma   90.00
#
_symmetry.space_group_name_H-M   'P 1'
#
loop_
_entity.id
_entity.type
_entity.pdbx_description
1 polymer ?
#
loop_
_entity_poly.entity_id
_entity_poly.type
_entity_poly.pdbx_seq_one_letter_code
_entity_poly.pdbx_strand_id
1 'polypeptide(L)'
;MVSLTTITSDFTIYSFFIILIIGTIGNICNLIAFLSKDLRTKACIFYMVCSASLDLFFSNFGIIIRFSTEYFGNNLTNTNRGICKVRGYLLVCLPAMASTGVLLATFDRCVSTSSNARWRRLSSIWFAQRLFIIFMLFILISSSFHLIVYDIRNGTCAPSPGLAAIITFTINNIHAECTLLNVPINWNSSNLTTCTETIQIYVKRYFLLGYENISHHLWRIPGGGGIPVSSLEFEAVTVVGALSGSVSVYVTDKRSVGESSRLECPTSIVQNFTGCLSFIKANEYRLKQNTYTNTAHDLEYVLNIVMGKNRENLKTNQRVILMGSSQGTYLLQRYLHVTQESEQVDAVIFDSVLPPDITRLVYGDKYLNYIFLDLFTRCSQDQQGCAKYFEDNNPLRALYTYKMNEDFFDNSSCLYLLKTNTTELANKMSFILYPEAMQLLPALIYRINRCNQDDQNVLKKFLNVTQPPEQEGAIGYSILVELNNNLAELWSPLNLEEKNPTCEYLKGISSNTFASTNVMPDIYCEIEKTKILEYPTDQYYRKYPTKKTNMPMLLLHGDMDQALPLPIPRHFFKQYSMINPNFINIEMPRTGHTALGGSPMVDEEGTCGWNIAVSFMLSPTFEPDRSCLKKISSIDFAGTTTKTKQIAIQYFGTDNIWVLKMNQNGCTNFEDLSNEIIYEIFDFLDTYQAYEIFSNLNIRFRNILTLSDLSINVNIFNISKLSFEQHYEQFFKCNTHRIHSLYISNPIVIDLIFSSIKNDLLLTRLRILCLKNIDLNDCKDFFDYLILLPQLSTLIIYSFKKDCDRIIIYHKLFRLPALKYCKLSLNDSSNFPQEVFSTTYDTFSSIEHLIIDCNVYFNELLHILPYVPHLRRLSIKSLTSSYGQVPHKFSFTLNNLTHVSIELHLINFDEFQPFTMNLFKNLQVLYISTSMDNEYINAQRWEDLIATHMPHLRIFDIQHKTYLFNNIINGETCQDLMNRFATLFWTKRKWFFTHQLYYLDRPNYGVFYSIQPYSLLKEFVTCFEDLSDELIYEIFELLKFDHVYKAFYSLNTRFYNFIINSTVPIEINFSSISIL
;
A
#
# COMPACT_ATOMS: atom_id res chain seq x y z
N MET A 1 10.67 11.46 -4.09
CA MET A 1 11.39 11.40 -2.79
C MET A 1 11.21 9.99 -2.25
N VAL A 2 12.26 9.16 -2.27
CA VAL A 2 12.23 7.82 -1.67
C VAL A 2 12.15 8.01 -0.15
N SER A 3 11.19 7.37 0.53
CA SER A 3 11.04 7.52 1.98
C SER A 3 12.23 6.87 2.70
N LEU A 4 12.62 7.45 3.84
CA LEU A 4 13.67 6.90 4.70
C LEU A 4 13.36 5.44 5.08
N THR A 5 12.09 5.06 5.18
CA THR A 5 11.64 3.69 5.47
C THR A 5 11.92 2.70 4.34
N THR A 6 11.80 3.10 3.06
CA THR A 6 12.20 2.27 1.93
C THR A 6 13.71 2.11 1.91
N ILE A 7 14.47 3.19 2.15
CA ILE A 7 15.93 3.12 2.27
C ILE A 7 16.34 2.20 3.43
N THR A 8 15.69 2.27 4.59
CA THR A 8 16.00 1.40 5.73
C THR A 8 15.62 -0.06 5.48
N SER A 9 14.47 -0.32 4.84
CA SER A 9 14.04 -1.68 4.47
C SER A 9 15.02 -2.30 3.47
N ASP A 10 15.35 -1.57 2.42
CA ASP A 10 16.30 -1.99 1.39
C ASP A 10 17.69 -2.17 2.02
N PHE A 11 18.13 -1.22 2.85
CA PHE A 11 19.40 -1.33 3.57
C PHE A 11 19.43 -2.53 4.50
N THR A 12 18.32 -2.89 5.16
CA THR A 12 18.25 -4.08 6.04
C THR A 12 18.30 -5.38 5.23
N ILE A 13 17.61 -5.43 4.08
CA ILE A 13 17.66 -6.57 3.14
C ILE A 13 19.08 -6.71 2.55
N TYR A 14 19.69 -5.63 2.06
CA TYR A 14 21.04 -5.67 1.51
C TYR A 14 22.07 -5.98 2.59
N SER A 15 21.97 -5.37 3.78
CA SER A 15 22.86 -5.67 4.91
C SER A 15 22.75 -7.14 5.32
N PHE A 16 21.56 -7.72 5.28
CA PHE A 16 21.36 -9.15 5.52
C PHE A 16 22.13 -10.01 4.52
N PHE A 17 21.96 -9.78 3.21
CA PHE A 17 22.67 -10.55 2.19
C PHE A 17 24.18 -10.36 2.29
N ILE A 18 24.63 -9.14 2.60
CA ILE A 18 26.04 -8.83 2.84
C ILE A 18 26.57 -9.64 4.05
N ILE A 19 25.88 -9.62 5.19
CA ILE A 19 26.29 -10.37 6.39
C ILE A 19 26.29 -11.88 6.12
N LEU A 20 25.28 -12.39 5.40
CA LEU A 20 25.18 -13.81 5.07
C LEU A 20 26.30 -14.25 4.13
N ILE A 21 26.58 -13.47 3.06
CA ILE A 21 27.63 -13.76 2.09
C ILE A 21 29.01 -13.64 2.75
N ILE A 22 29.29 -12.53 3.43
CA ILE A 22 30.58 -12.31 4.10
C ILE A 22 30.78 -13.35 5.22
N GLY A 23 29.75 -13.62 6.02
CA GLY A 23 29.81 -14.62 7.09
C GLY A 23 30.04 -16.03 6.55
N THR A 24 29.37 -16.40 5.45
CA THR A 24 29.55 -17.70 4.80
C THR A 24 30.94 -17.83 4.20
N ILE A 25 31.39 -16.84 3.43
CA ILE A 25 32.74 -16.81 2.84
C ILE A 25 33.79 -16.85 3.95
N GLY A 26 33.65 -16.02 4.99
CA GLY A 26 34.56 -15.96 6.12
C GLY A 26 34.68 -17.30 6.84
N ASN A 27 33.56 -17.97 7.12
CA ASN A 27 33.56 -19.30 7.74
C ASN A 27 34.17 -20.37 6.82
N ILE A 28 33.92 -20.33 5.51
CA ILE A 28 34.55 -21.24 4.54
C ILE A 28 36.06 -20.99 4.48
N CYS A 29 36.52 -19.75 4.41
CA CYS A 29 37.94 -19.38 4.44
C CYS A 29 38.60 -19.85 5.74
N ASN A 30 37.95 -19.66 6.89
CA ASN A 30 38.42 -20.17 8.18
C ASN A 30 38.58 -21.69 8.15
N LEU A 31 37.59 -22.42 7.61
CA LEU A 31 37.68 -23.87 7.47
C LEU A 31 38.82 -24.29 6.55
N ILE A 32 39.00 -23.65 5.39
CA ILE A 32 40.10 -23.95 4.46
C ILE A 32 41.46 -23.71 5.15
N ALA A 33 41.62 -22.58 5.85
CA ALA A 33 42.85 -22.25 6.54
C ALA A 33 43.16 -23.26 7.65
N PHE A 34 42.17 -23.56 8.49
CA PHE A 34 42.34 -24.45 9.65
C PHE A 34 42.46 -25.93 9.28
N LEU A 35 41.92 -26.36 8.13
CA LEU A 35 42.05 -27.73 7.62
C LEU A 35 43.37 -27.97 6.86
N SER A 36 44.22 -26.95 6.71
CA SER A 36 45.55 -27.12 6.13
C SER A 36 46.37 -28.19 6.86
N LYS A 37 47.22 -28.91 6.11
CA LYS A 37 47.94 -30.10 6.61
C LYS A 37 48.78 -29.82 7.86
N ASP A 38 49.31 -28.61 8.00
CA ASP A 38 50.20 -28.20 9.09
C ASP A 38 49.47 -27.74 10.35
N LEU A 39 48.18 -27.38 10.24
CA LEU A 39 47.40 -26.82 11.35
C LEU A 39 46.42 -27.82 11.98
N ARG A 40 45.91 -28.78 11.20
CA ARG A 40 44.89 -29.76 11.66
C ARG A 40 45.35 -30.69 12.79
N THR A 41 46.63 -30.73 13.10
CA THR A 41 47.20 -31.56 14.18
C THR A 41 47.18 -30.84 15.54
N LYS A 42 46.86 -29.54 15.58
CA LYS A 42 46.85 -28.73 16.80
C LYS A 42 45.47 -28.72 17.47
N ALA A 43 45.44 -28.90 18.79
CA ALA A 43 44.21 -28.92 19.59
C ALA A 43 43.39 -27.62 19.50
N CYS A 44 44.03 -26.45 19.64
CA CYS A 44 43.40 -25.14 19.44
C CYS A 44 42.69 -25.01 18.08
N ILE A 45 43.30 -25.52 17.00
CA ILE A 45 42.75 -25.44 15.65
C ILE A 45 41.50 -26.32 15.50
N PHE A 46 41.47 -27.49 16.15
CA PHE A 46 40.28 -28.34 16.17
C PHE A 46 39.04 -27.60 16.69
N TYR A 47 39.17 -26.85 17.79
CA TYR A 47 38.06 -26.05 18.31
C TYR A 47 37.60 -24.96 17.35
N MET A 48 38.54 -24.31 16.65
CA MET A 48 38.21 -23.28 15.65
C MET A 48 37.54 -23.87 14.41
N VAL A 49 37.91 -25.09 13.98
CA VAL A 49 37.21 -25.82 12.92
C VAL A 49 35.77 -26.13 13.34
N CYS A 50 35.57 -26.61 14.58
CA CYS A 50 34.24 -26.90 15.09
C CYS A 50 33.38 -25.64 15.21
N SER A 51 33.92 -24.52 15.71
CA SER A 51 33.23 -23.23 15.77
C SER A 51 32.81 -22.76 14.39
N ALA A 52 33.75 -22.69 13.44
CA ALA A 52 33.46 -22.23 12.08
C ALA A 52 32.41 -23.11 11.36
N SER A 53 32.41 -24.42 11.64
CA SER A 53 31.38 -25.34 11.12
C SER A 53 29.99 -25.05 11.70
N LEU A 54 29.91 -24.77 13.01
CA LEU A 54 28.66 -24.44 13.69
C LEU A 54 28.11 -23.07 13.28
N ASP A 55 28.99 -22.07 13.15
CA ASP A 55 28.64 -20.74 12.64
C ASP A 55 28.17 -20.79 11.18
N LEU A 56 28.79 -21.65 10.36
CA LEU A 56 28.35 -21.90 8.98
C LEU A 56 26.96 -22.55 8.97
N PHE A 57 26.71 -23.53 9.83
CA PHE A 57 25.40 -24.17 9.93
C PHE A 57 24.32 -23.19 10.44
N PHE A 58 24.62 -22.40 11.48
CA PHE A 58 23.71 -21.40 12.03
C PHE A 58 23.36 -20.30 11.02
N SER A 59 24.35 -19.79 10.29
CA SER A 59 24.13 -18.77 9.25
C SER A 59 23.27 -19.30 8.09
N ASN A 60 23.48 -20.54 7.66
CA ASN A 60 22.73 -21.11 6.55
C ASN A 60 21.34 -21.64 6.94
N PHE A 61 21.14 -22.13 8.16
CA PHE A 61 19.83 -22.64 8.59
C PHE A 61 19.09 -21.67 9.53
N GLY A 62 19.72 -21.22 10.60
CA GLY A 62 19.07 -20.36 11.61
C GLY A 62 18.70 -18.99 11.07
N ILE A 63 19.63 -18.31 10.40
CA ILE A 63 19.46 -16.95 9.89
C ILE A 63 18.58 -16.92 8.63
N ILE A 64 18.76 -17.84 7.68
CA ILE A 64 17.94 -17.92 6.46
C ILE A 64 16.47 -18.23 6.78
N ILE A 65 16.19 -19.15 7.70
CA ILE A 65 14.80 -19.46 8.10
C ILE A 65 14.15 -18.25 8.76
N ARG A 66 14.88 -17.51 9.62
CA ARG A 66 14.39 -16.28 10.24
C ARG A 66 14.04 -15.22 9.19
N PHE A 67 14.96 -14.97 8.25
CA PHE A 67 14.76 -14.01 7.17
C PHE A 67 13.59 -14.41 6.25
N SER A 68 13.48 -15.71 5.92
CA SER A 68 12.37 -16.24 5.14
C SER A 68 11.01 -16.05 5.82
N THR A 69 10.93 -16.24 7.14
CA THR A 69 9.71 -15.97 7.90
C THR A 69 9.41 -14.47 8.01
N GLU A 70 10.42 -13.63 8.28
CA GLU A 70 10.22 -12.19 8.53
C GLU A 70 9.97 -11.36 7.27
N TYR A 71 10.62 -11.68 6.15
CA TYR A 71 10.58 -10.85 4.92
C TYR A 71 9.79 -11.48 3.77
N PHE A 72 9.76 -12.81 3.67
CA PHE A 72 9.04 -13.53 2.61
C PHE A 72 7.72 -14.14 3.07
N GLY A 73 7.29 -13.88 4.32
CA GLY A 73 6.00 -14.32 4.86
C GLY A 73 5.86 -15.84 4.95
N ASN A 74 6.97 -16.58 5.00
CA ASN A 74 6.93 -18.03 5.00
C ASN A 74 6.39 -18.57 6.34
N ASN A 75 5.16 -19.08 6.32
CA ASN A 75 4.37 -19.42 7.51
C ASN A 75 4.78 -20.72 8.21
N LEU A 76 5.76 -21.46 7.69
CA LEU A 76 6.13 -22.78 8.21
C LEU A 76 6.49 -22.76 9.71
N THR A 77 7.20 -21.72 10.18
CA THR A 77 7.53 -21.55 11.61
C THR A 77 6.30 -21.23 12.46
N ASN A 78 5.35 -20.49 11.89
CA ASN A 78 4.18 -19.96 12.59
C ASN A 78 2.97 -20.91 12.53
N THR A 79 3.03 -21.94 11.69
CA THR A 79 1.97 -22.96 11.55
C THR A 79 2.38 -24.33 12.09
N ASN A 80 3.67 -24.68 12.04
CA ASN A 80 4.16 -25.96 12.53
C ASN A 80 4.83 -25.83 13.91
N ARG A 81 4.15 -26.38 14.92
CA ARG A 81 4.60 -26.37 16.32
C ARG A 81 5.98 -27.00 16.52
N GLY A 82 6.30 -28.06 15.79
CA GLY A 82 7.59 -28.73 15.86
C GLY A 82 8.71 -27.84 15.34
N ILE A 83 8.50 -27.19 14.20
CA ILE A 83 9.48 -26.27 13.60
C ILE A 83 9.69 -25.04 14.48
N CYS A 84 8.63 -24.48 15.06
CA CYS A 84 8.72 -23.39 16.03
C CYS A 84 9.67 -23.72 17.20
N LYS A 85 9.46 -24.90 17.82
CA LYS A 85 10.26 -25.38 18.95
C LYS A 85 11.71 -25.66 18.57
N VAL A 86 11.92 -26.40 17.49
CA VAL A 86 13.27 -26.75 17.00
C VAL A 86 14.05 -25.49 16.61
N ARG A 87 13.38 -24.52 15.97
CA ARG A 87 14.00 -23.24 15.63
C ARG A 87 14.43 -22.47 16.88
N GLY A 88 13.52 -22.29 17.85
CA GLY A 88 13.83 -21.60 19.10
C GLY A 88 15.01 -22.24 19.85
N TYR A 89 15.08 -23.58 19.84
CA TYR A 89 16.21 -24.34 20.38
C TYR A 89 17.52 -24.08 19.62
N LEU A 90 17.52 -24.22 18.30
CA LEU A 90 18.74 -24.05 17.48
C LEU A 90 19.27 -22.62 17.49
N LEU A 91 18.40 -21.61 17.59
CA LEU A 91 18.79 -20.20 17.63
C LEU A 91 19.65 -19.84 18.84
N VAL A 92 19.48 -20.56 19.96
CA VAL A 92 20.26 -20.34 21.18
C VAL A 92 21.40 -21.36 21.29
N CYS A 93 21.13 -22.61 20.94
CA CYS A 93 22.08 -23.70 21.11
C CYS A 93 23.31 -23.55 20.19
N LEU A 94 23.12 -23.26 18.89
CA LEU A 94 24.23 -23.23 17.93
C LEU A 94 25.24 -22.09 18.18
N PRO A 95 24.81 -20.82 18.42
CA PRO A 95 25.77 -19.75 18.71
C PRO A 95 26.52 -19.97 20.03
N ALA A 96 25.86 -20.55 21.04
CA ALA A 96 26.50 -20.91 22.31
C ALA A 96 27.58 -21.98 22.11
N MET A 97 27.31 -23.00 21.29
CA MET A 97 28.27 -24.05 20.93
C MET A 97 29.48 -23.47 20.17
N ALA A 98 29.25 -22.58 19.21
CA ALA A 98 30.32 -21.93 18.46
C ALA A 98 31.20 -21.05 19.36
N SER A 99 30.59 -20.16 20.15
CA SER A 99 31.28 -19.30 21.12
C SER A 99 32.11 -20.09 22.12
N THR A 100 31.60 -21.24 22.56
CA THR A 100 32.34 -22.16 23.45
C THR A 100 33.54 -22.78 22.74
N GLY A 101 33.44 -23.08 21.46
CA GLY A 101 34.58 -23.48 20.62
C GLY A 101 35.70 -22.44 20.65
N VAL A 102 35.38 -21.17 20.41
CA VAL A 102 36.37 -20.08 20.48
C VAL A 102 36.98 -19.95 21.88
N LEU A 103 36.17 -20.02 22.92
CA LEU A 103 36.64 -19.95 24.31
C LEU A 103 37.59 -21.10 24.66
N LEU A 104 37.26 -22.32 24.25
CA LEU A 104 38.12 -23.49 24.43
C LEU A 104 39.40 -23.39 23.59
N ALA A 105 39.34 -22.79 22.40
CA ALA A 105 40.53 -22.50 21.60
C ALA A 105 41.48 -21.53 22.32
N THR A 106 40.96 -20.47 22.94
CA THR A 106 41.76 -19.55 23.76
C THR A 106 42.32 -20.21 25.02
N PHE A 107 41.53 -21.06 25.69
CA PHE A 107 42.00 -21.82 26.83
C PHE A 107 43.13 -22.79 26.45
N ASP A 108 42.95 -23.53 25.35
CA ASP A 108 43.96 -24.45 24.81
C ASP A 108 45.26 -23.71 24.50
N ARG A 109 45.16 -22.52 23.89
CA ARG A 109 46.32 -21.69 23.60
C ARG A 109 47.04 -21.26 24.89
N CYS A 110 46.31 -20.83 25.91
CA CYS A 110 46.87 -20.44 27.21
C CYS A 110 47.63 -21.60 27.88
N VAL A 111 47.01 -22.79 27.95
CA VAL A 111 47.66 -23.96 28.58
C VAL A 111 48.83 -24.49 27.75
N SER A 112 48.80 -24.35 26.42
CA SER A 112 49.92 -24.71 25.54
C SER A 112 51.18 -23.87 25.81
N THR A 113 50.99 -22.62 26.24
CA THR A 113 52.08 -21.68 26.58
C THR A 113 52.54 -21.75 28.03
N SER A 114 51.92 -22.58 28.87
CA SER A 114 52.28 -22.69 30.29
C SER A 114 53.68 -23.28 30.48
N SER A 115 54.45 -22.75 31.44
CA SER A 115 55.75 -23.29 31.84
C SER A 115 55.64 -24.65 32.55
N ASN A 116 54.46 -25.00 33.08
CA ASN A 116 54.22 -26.25 33.79
C ASN A 116 53.77 -27.37 32.84
N ALA A 117 54.52 -28.47 32.84
CA ALA A 117 54.31 -29.62 31.96
C ALA A 117 52.95 -30.30 32.14
N ARG A 118 52.34 -30.23 33.34
CA ARG A 118 51.00 -30.79 33.59
C ARG A 118 49.92 -30.03 32.83
N TRP A 119 50.03 -28.70 32.77
CA TRP A 119 49.09 -27.85 32.03
C TRP A 119 49.27 -27.98 30.51
N ARG A 120 50.51 -28.07 30.02
CA ARG A 120 50.78 -28.29 28.58
C ARG A 120 50.19 -29.59 28.04
N ARG A 121 50.17 -30.66 28.84
CA ARG A 121 49.58 -31.97 28.44
C ARG A 121 48.08 -31.88 28.12
N LEU A 122 47.38 -30.86 28.62
CA LEU A 122 45.97 -30.63 28.30
C LEU A 122 45.77 -30.16 26.85
N SER A 123 46.78 -29.53 26.22
CA SER A 123 46.74 -29.14 24.79
C SER A 123 47.10 -30.33 23.89
N SER A 124 46.32 -31.41 24.01
CA SER A 124 46.41 -32.58 23.13
C SER A 124 45.09 -32.73 22.36
N ILE A 125 45.17 -33.17 21.10
CA ILE A 125 43.98 -33.30 20.24
C ILE A 125 42.92 -34.23 20.84
N TRP A 126 43.37 -35.30 21.51
CA TRP A 126 42.49 -36.25 22.17
C TRP A 126 41.75 -35.63 23.36
N PHE A 127 42.45 -34.82 24.17
CA PHE A 127 41.82 -34.11 25.28
C PHE A 127 40.85 -33.05 24.76
N ALA A 128 41.24 -32.35 23.68
CA ALA A 128 40.43 -31.32 23.08
C ALA A 128 39.09 -31.85 22.55
N GLN A 129 39.10 -32.99 21.86
CA GLN A 129 37.90 -33.67 21.38
C GLN A 129 36.95 -34.06 22.52
N ARG A 130 37.49 -34.66 23.59
CA ARG A 130 36.68 -35.04 24.77
C ARG A 130 36.07 -33.84 25.47
N LEU A 131 36.89 -32.81 25.69
CA LEU A 131 36.43 -31.58 26.35
C LEU A 131 35.36 -30.89 25.51
N PHE A 132 35.55 -30.79 24.20
CA PHE A 132 34.55 -30.25 23.29
C PHE A 132 33.24 -31.03 23.39
N ILE A 133 33.26 -32.37 23.26
CA ILE A 133 32.06 -33.21 23.35
C ILE A 133 31.33 -32.99 24.67
N ILE A 134 32.05 -32.91 25.81
CA ILE A 134 31.44 -32.67 27.12
C ILE A 134 30.70 -31.32 27.15
N PHE A 135 31.34 -30.24 26.68
CA PHE A 135 30.70 -28.92 26.62
C PHE A 135 29.53 -28.88 25.65
N MET A 136 29.64 -29.56 24.50
CA MET A 136 28.56 -29.66 23.52
C MET A 136 27.35 -30.40 24.10
N LEU A 137 27.55 -31.52 24.80
CA LEU A 137 26.48 -32.22 25.51
C LEU A 137 25.87 -31.36 26.61
N PHE A 138 26.68 -30.63 27.37
CA PHE A 138 26.19 -29.70 28.39
C PHE A 138 25.32 -28.58 27.77
N ILE A 139 25.74 -27.99 26.65
CA ILE A 139 24.98 -26.94 25.96
C ILE A 139 23.69 -27.50 25.35
N LEU A 140 23.74 -28.68 24.74
CA LEU A 140 22.56 -29.36 24.20
C LEU A 140 21.51 -29.64 25.28
N ILE A 141 21.95 -30.14 26.45
CA ILE A 141 21.08 -30.44 27.59
C ILE A 141 20.57 -29.14 28.23
N SER A 142 21.45 -28.19 28.52
CA SER A 142 21.06 -26.91 29.15
C SER A 142 20.16 -26.06 28.26
N SER A 143 20.24 -26.19 26.94
CA SER A 143 19.35 -25.48 26.01
C SER A 143 18.01 -26.21 25.79
N SER A 144 17.88 -27.47 26.21
CA SER A 144 16.73 -28.34 25.86
C SER A 144 15.38 -27.77 26.32
N PHE A 145 15.37 -26.92 27.34
CA PHE A 145 14.15 -26.26 27.80
C PHE A 145 13.52 -25.34 26.74
N HIS A 146 14.28 -24.84 25.76
CA HIS A 146 13.73 -24.02 24.67
C HIS A 146 12.73 -24.80 23.81
N LEU A 147 12.87 -26.14 23.73
CA LEU A 147 11.90 -27.03 23.06
C LEU A 147 10.56 -27.09 23.81
N ILE A 148 10.54 -26.70 25.08
CA ILE A 148 9.35 -26.66 25.94
C ILE A 148 8.77 -25.24 25.98
N VAL A 149 9.64 -24.21 26.04
CA VAL A 149 9.24 -22.80 26.19
C VAL A 149 8.58 -22.24 24.93
N TYR A 150 9.08 -22.53 23.74
CA TYR A 150 8.52 -21.97 22.50
C TYR A 150 7.23 -22.68 22.08
N ASP A 151 6.21 -21.91 21.73
CA ASP A 151 4.95 -22.43 21.19
C ASP A 151 4.32 -21.45 20.19
N ILE A 152 3.33 -21.91 19.43
CA ILE A 152 2.56 -21.04 18.54
C ILE A 152 1.42 -20.42 19.33
N ARG A 153 1.43 -19.09 19.45
CA ARG A 153 0.40 -18.29 20.13
C ARG A 153 -0.06 -17.18 19.20
N ASN A 154 -1.38 -17.05 19.03
CA ASN A 154 -1.99 -16.07 18.13
C ASN A 154 -1.39 -16.09 16.71
N GLY A 155 -1.06 -17.29 16.20
CA GLY A 155 -0.44 -17.45 14.87
C GLY A 155 1.03 -17.02 14.78
N THR A 156 1.71 -16.81 15.91
CA THR A 156 3.14 -16.46 15.95
C THR A 156 3.91 -17.42 16.85
N CYS A 157 5.10 -17.85 16.42
CA CYS A 157 6.00 -18.65 17.24
C CYS A 157 6.68 -17.76 18.29
N ALA A 158 6.35 -17.94 19.58
CA ALA A 158 6.82 -17.11 20.68
C ALA A 158 7.07 -17.91 21.97
N PRO A 159 7.94 -17.43 22.88
CA PRO A 159 8.14 -18.07 24.18
C PRO A 159 6.88 -17.98 25.06
N SER A 160 6.59 -19.05 25.79
CA SER A 160 5.51 -19.16 26.77
C SER A 160 5.78 -18.23 27.96
N PRO A 161 4.93 -17.21 28.25
CA PRO A 161 5.18 -16.19 29.28
C PRO A 161 5.42 -16.76 30.69
N GLY A 162 4.74 -17.85 31.07
CA GLY A 162 4.90 -18.48 32.39
C GLY A 162 6.18 -19.31 32.52
N LEU A 163 6.51 -20.15 31.54
CA LEU A 163 7.71 -20.99 31.55
C LEU A 163 8.99 -20.19 31.26
N ALA A 164 8.91 -19.15 30.43
CA ALA A 164 10.01 -18.22 30.21
C ALA A 164 10.30 -17.38 31.45
N ALA A 165 9.27 -16.92 32.18
CA ALA A 165 9.45 -16.22 33.46
C ALA A 165 10.11 -17.13 34.52
N ILE A 166 9.70 -18.40 34.63
CA ILE A 166 10.31 -19.38 35.55
C ILE A 166 11.78 -19.64 35.25
N ILE A 167 12.20 -19.61 33.98
CA ILE A 167 13.61 -19.86 33.62
C ILE A 167 14.44 -18.59 33.66
N THR A 168 13.84 -17.43 33.35
CA THR A 168 14.44 -16.11 33.63
C THR A 168 14.65 -15.91 35.13
N PHE A 169 13.73 -16.41 35.96
CA PHE A 169 13.83 -16.51 37.43
C PHE A 169 15.16 -17.13 37.86
N THR A 170 15.48 -18.29 37.28
CA THR A 170 16.66 -19.10 37.65
C THR A 170 17.96 -18.54 37.09
N ILE A 171 17.93 -17.87 35.93
CA ILE A 171 19.13 -17.31 35.28
C ILE A 171 19.50 -15.93 35.85
N ASN A 172 18.51 -15.11 36.21
CA ASN A 172 18.73 -13.74 36.70
C ASN A 172 18.75 -13.61 38.23
N ASN A 173 18.74 -14.71 38.99
CA ASN A 173 18.66 -14.71 40.46
C ASN A 173 17.46 -13.92 41.04
N ILE A 174 16.36 -13.78 40.28
CA ILE A 174 15.13 -13.16 40.77
C ILE A 174 14.37 -14.21 41.57
N HIS A 175 13.98 -13.87 42.79
CA HIS A 175 13.24 -14.74 43.71
C HIS A 175 11.87 -14.15 44.00
N ALA A 176 10.95 -15.01 44.42
CA ALA A 176 9.70 -14.57 45.01
C ALA A 176 9.39 -15.33 46.28
N GLU A 177 8.70 -14.64 47.17
CA GLU A 177 8.13 -15.20 48.39
C GLU A 177 6.71 -14.71 48.55
N CYS A 178 5.87 -15.50 49.20
CA CYS A 178 4.48 -15.16 49.42
C CYS A 178 4.00 -15.58 50.80
N THR A 179 2.94 -14.93 51.27
CA THR A 179 2.30 -15.25 52.54
C THR A 179 0.80 -14.98 52.47
N LEU A 180 0.05 -15.58 53.40
CA LEU A 180 -1.36 -15.31 53.62
C LEU A 180 -1.51 -14.60 54.97
N LEU A 181 -2.12 -13.42 54.97
CA LEU A 181 -2.36 -12.61 56.15
C LEU A 181 -3.84 -12.67 56.52
N ASN A 182 -4.14 -12.98 57.78
CA ASN A 182 -5.51 -12.95 58.28
C ASN A 182 -5.92 -11.50 58.58
N VAL A 183 -7.02 -11.06 57.99
CA VAL A 183 -7.64 -9.76 58.25
C VAL A 183 -9.09 -9.95 58.70
N PRO A 184 -9.65 -9.03 59.52
CA PRO A 184 -11.07 -9.05 59.85
C PRO A 184 -11.94 -9.00 58.60
N ILE A 185 -13.03 -9.77 58.62
CA ILE A 185 -14.02 -9.67 57.54
C ILE A 185 -14.67 -8.27 57.51
N ASN A 186 -14.89 -7.65 58.68
CA ASN A 186 -15.48 -6.32 58.85
C ASN A 186 -14.64 -5.45 59.80
N TRP A 187 -14.03 -4.39 59.27
CA TRP A 187 -13.20 -3.46 60.03
C TRP A 187 -13.99 -2.50 60.93
N ASN A 188 -15.30 -2.35 60.71
CA ASN A 188 -16.19 -1.50 61.52
C ASN A 188 -16.78 -2.21 62.76
N SER A 189 -16.42 -3.47 63.02
CA SER A 189 -16.95 -4.18 64.20
C SER A 189 -16.35 -3.61 65.50
N SER A 190 -17.20 -3.37 66.50
CA SER A 190 -16.87 -2.67 67.75
C SER A 190 -15.88 -3.40 68.68
N ASN A 191 -15.34 -4.56 68.26
CA ASN A 191 -14.30 -5.32 68.96
C ASN A 191 -13.33 -5.97 67.96
N LEU A 192 -12.39 -5.20 67.41
CA LEU A 192 -11.27 -5.73 66.59
C LEU A 192 -10.44 -6.80 67.33
N THR A 193 -10.48 -6.83 68.66
CA THR A 193 -9.80 -7.81 69.52
C THR A 193 -10.53 -9.14 69.70
N THR A 194 -11.80 -9.28 69.26
CA THR A 194 -12.56 -10.55 69.34
C THR A 194 -13.17 -10.97 68.00
N CYS A 195 -12.70 -10.46 66.86
CA CYS A 195 -13.17 -10.90 65.55
C CYS A 195 -12.84 -12.39 65.33
N THR A 196 -13.82 -13.27 65.53
CA THR A 196 -13.67 -14.71 65.25
C THR A 196 -13.70 -15.04 63.76
N GLU A 197 -14.24 -14.14 62.93
CA GLU A 197 -14.32 -14.32 61.48
C GLU A 197 -13.25 -13.47 60.77
N THR A 198 -12.29 -14.16 60.17
CA THR A 198 -11.20 -13.57 59.39
C THR A 198 -11.24 -14.09 57.96
N ILE A 199 -10.66 -13.34 57.04
CA ILE A 199 -10.37 -13.77 55.68
C ILE A 199 -8.86 -13.69 55.45
N GLN A 200 -8.35 -14.53 54.56
CA GLN A 200 -6.95 -14.52 54.17
C GLN A 200 -6.73 -13.57 53.00
N ILE A 201 -5.67 -12.76 53.08
CA ILE A 201 -5.16 -11.88 52.03
C ILE A 201 -3.81 -12.39 51.57
N TYR A 202 -3.69 -12.64 50.28
CA TYR A 202 -2.47 -13.12 49.63
C TYR A 202 -1.56 -11.95 49.27
N VAL A 203 -0.31 -12.04 49.71
CA VAL A 203 0.74 -11.05 49.43
C VAL A 203 1.93 -11.79 48.86
N LYS A 204 2.51 -11.24 47.79
CA LYS A 204 3.71 -11.80 47.14
C LYS A 204 4.71 -10.69 46.84
N ARG A 205 5.99 -10.99 47.04
CA ARG A 205 7.12 -10.11 46.75
C ARG A 205 8.02 -10.75 45.71
N TYR A 206 8.48 -9.97 44.75
CA TYR A 206 9.54 -10.29 43.79
C TYR A 206 10.76 -9.41 44.06
N PHE A 207 11.95 -10.01 44.09
CA PHE A 207 13.19 -9.31 44.41
C PHE A 207 14.41 -9.98 43.76
N LEU A 208 15.51 -9.24 43.64
CA LEU A 208 16.78 -9.77 43.20
C LEU A 208 17.59 -10.28 44.41
N LEU A 209 18.11 -11.50 44.34
CA LEU A 209 18.92 -12.08 45.43
C LEU A 209 20.15 -11.21 45.71
N GLY A 210 20.41 -10.91 46.98
CA GLY A 210 21.45 -9.99 47.46
C GLY A 210 21.01 -8.52 47.59
N TYR A 211 19.82 -8.16 47.09
CA TYR A 211 19.27 -6.81 47.17
C TYR A 211 18.04 -6.70 48.09
N GLU A 212 17.63 -7.80 48.71
CA GLU A 212 16.34 -7.98 49.42
C GLU A 212 16.06 -6.92 50.48
N ASN A 213 17.12 -6.39 51.09
CA ASN A 213 17.09 -5.49 52.23
C ASN A 213 17.59 -4.07 51.89
N ILE A 214 17.75 -3.74 50.61
CA ILE A 214 18.19 -2.41 50.17
C ILE A 214 17.31 -1.80 49.07
N SER A 215 16.51 -2.61 48.38
CA SER A 215 15.62 -2.16 47.31
C SER A 215 14.49 -1.26 47.83
N HIS A 216 14.05 -0.30 47.01
CA HIS A 216 12.78 0.39 47.26
C HIS A 216 11.60 -0.57 47.07
N HIS A 217 10.45 -0.30 47.70
CA HIS A 217 9.25 -1.11 47.61
C HIS A 217 8.28 -0.49 46.61
N LEU A 218 7.97 -1.21 45.53
CA LEU A 218 6.87 -0.87 44.62
C LEU A 218 5.69 -1.79 44.88
N TRP A 219 4.59 -1.24 45.37
CA TRP A 219 3.33 -1.95 45.59
C TRP A 219 2.41 -1.77 44.40
N ARG A 220 2.22 -2.84 43.63
CA ARG A 220 1.42 -2.83 42.42
C ARG A 220 0.04 -3.41 42.68
N ILE A 221 -0.98 -2.58 42.43
CA ILE A 221 -2.40 -2.92 42.63
C ILE A 221 -3.08 -3.09 41.26
N PRO A 222 -3.64 -4.27 40.94
CA PRO A 222 -4.27 -4.50 39.65
C PRO A 222 -5.58 -3.70 39.51
N GLY A 223 -5.93 -3.38 38.27
CA GLY A 223 -7.26 -2.89 37.88
C GLY A 223 -8.36 -3.90 38.16
N GLY A 224 -9.62 -3.57 37.81
CA GLY A 224 -10.85 -4.39 38.00
C GLY A 224 -11.08 -4.96 39.41
N GLY A 225 -12.23 -4.74 40.05
CA GLY A 225 -12.54 -5.29 41.38
C GLY A 225 -12.21 -6.78 41.55
N GLY A 226 -12.38 -7.59 40.50
CA GLY A 226 -12.20 -9.05 40.51
C GLY A 226 -10.86 -9.58 39.96
N ILE A 227 -9.93 -8.73 39.52
CA ILE A 227 -8.68 -9.19 38.88
C ILE A 227 -7.63 -9.60 39.93
N PRO A 228 -7.07 -10.82 39.83
CA PRO A 228 -6.05 -11.31 40.76
C PRO A 228 -4.65 -10.80 40.42
N VAL A 229 -3.74 -10.84 41.39
CA VAL A 229 -2.35 -10.42 41.20
C VAL A 229 -1.53 -11.34 40.32
N SER A 230 -2.01 -12.56 40.05
CA SER A 230 -1.41 -13.46 39.07
C SER A 230 -1.26 -12.79 37.68
N SER A 231 -2.10 -11.81 37.37
CA SER A 231 -2.03 -10.98 36.16
C SER A 231 -0.82 -10.03 36.10
N LEU A 232 -0.21 -9.70 37.25
CA LEU A 232 0.90 -8.74 37.36
C LEU A 232 2.27 -9.41 37.53
N GLU A 233 2.34 -10.73 37.63
CA GLU A 233 3.59 -11.42 37.97
C GLU A 233 4.68 -11.26 36.91
N PHE A 234 4.30 -11.32 35.63
CA PHE A 234 5.23 -11.12 34.52
C PHE A 234 5.81 -9.69 34.52
N GLU A 235 4.95 -8.70 34.77
CA GLU A 235 5.34 -7.30 34.92
C GLU A 235 6.29 -7.13 36.10
N ALA A 236 5.97 -7.71 37.26
CA ALA A 236 6.79 -7.64 38.46
C ALA A 236 8.21 -8.19 38.23
N VAL A 237 8.33 -9.37 37.61
CA VAL A 237 9.63 -9.98 37.28
C VAL A 237 10.42 -9.09 36.31
N THR A 238 9.74 -8.55 35.29
CA THR A 238 10.36 -7.69 34.28
C THR A 238 10.91 -6.42 34.92
N VAL A 239 10.16 -5.77 35.80
CA VAL A 239 10.58 -4.54 36.50
C VAL A 239 11.76 -4.79 37.43
N VAL A 240 11.73 -5.86 38.24
CA VAL A 240 12.85 -6.21 39.14
C VAL A 240 14.13 -6.45 38.33
N GLY A 241 14.04 -7.18 37.22
CA GLY A 241 15.16 -7.45 36.33
C GLY A 241 15.70 -6.19 35.66
N ALA A 242 14.81 -5.38 35.07
CA ALA A 242 15.18 -4.15 34.34
C ALA A 242 15.87 -3.12 35.26
N LEU A 243 15.49 -3.07 36.54
CA LEU A 243 16.07 -2.15 37.52
C LEU A 243 17.24 -2.75 38.32
N SER A 244 17.75 -3.92 37.91
CA SER A 244 18.87 -4.60 38.57
C SER A 244 18.70 -4.72 40.08
N GLY A 245 17.47 -5.01 40.54
CA GLY A 245 17.17 -5.13 41.97
C GLY A 245 17.08 -3.81 42.74
N SER A 246 17.13 -2.64 42.09
CA SER A 246 16.92 -1.35 42.78
C SER A 246 15.52 -1.22 43.40
N VAL A 247 14.57 -2.03 42.94
CA VAL A 247 13.20 -2.11 43.43
C VAL A 247 12.81 -3.57 43.65
N SER A 248 12.12 -3.83 44.75
CA SER A 248 11.36 -5.06 44.99
C SER A 248 9.89 -4.77 44.71
N VAL A 249 9.25 -5.63 43.93
CA VAL A 249 7.85 -5.46 43.53
C VAL A 249 6.96 -6.32 44.43
N TYR A 250 6.01 -5.68 45.10
CA TYR A 250 5.02 -6.29 45.95
C TYR A 250 3.67 -6.26 45.24
N VAL A 251 2.96 -7.38 45.30
CA VAL A 251 1.59 -7.51 44.80
C VAL A 251 0.72 -8.11 45.89
N THR A 252 -0.53 -7.64 46.01
CA THR A 252 -1.51 -8.19 46.95
C THR A 252 -2.86 -8.35 46.29
N ASP A 253 -3.47 -9.52 46.48
CA ASP A 253 -4.83 -9.76 46.04
C ASP A 253 -5.79 -8.89 46.85
N LYS A 254 -6.87 -8.46 46.20
CA LYS A 254 -8.01 -7.88 46.89
C LYS A 254 -8.77 -9.00 47.60
N ARG A 255 -9.43 -8.67 48.71
CA ARG A 255 -10.28 -9.62 49.44
C ARG A 255 -11.26 -10.33 48.51
N SER A 256 -11.42 -11.63 48.71
CA SER A 256 -12.29 -12.52 47.93
C SER A 256 -11.90 -12.70 46.45
N VAL A 257 -10.67 -12.37 46.07
CA VAL A 257 -10.12 -12.54 44.71
C VAL A 257 -8.86 -13.40 44.75
N GLY A 258 -8.56 -14.13 43.67
CA GLY A 258 -7.30 -14.86 43.54
C GLY A 258 -7.12 -15.92 44.62
N GLU A 259 -6.01 -15.84 45.35
CA GLU A 259 -5.70 -16.71 46.49
C GLU A 259 -6.26 -16.14 47.81
N SER A 260 -6.88 -14.95 47.79
CA SER A 260 -7.44 -14.28 48.98
C SER A 260 -8.86 -14.71 49.29
N SER A 261 -9.04 -15.96 49.74
CA SER A 261 -10.36 -16.49 50.14
C SER A 261 -11.43 -16.32 49.05
N ARG A 262 -11.10 -16.65 47.80
CA ARG A 262 -11.89 -16.35 46.59
C ARG A 262 -13.40 -16.61 46.74
N LEU A 263 -14.21 -15.68 46.24
CA LEU A 263 -15.64 -15.86 46.02
C LEU A 263 -15.91 -15.89 44.53
N GLU A 264 -16.39 -17.02 44.01
CA GLU A 264 -16.82 -17.13 42.61
C GLU A 264 -17.99 -18.10 42.50
N CYS A 265 -18.90 -17.82 41.58
CA CYS A 265 -20.01 -18.68 41.23
C CYS A 265 -19.51 -20.04 40.70
N PRO A 266 -20.12 -21.17 41.12
CA PRO A 266 -19.82 -22.49 40.55
C PRO A 266 -20.17 -22.63 39.06
N THR A 267 -21.04 -21.76 38.56
CA THR A 267 -21.43 -21.64 37.15
C THR A 267 -21.09 -20.25 36.64
N SER A 268 -20.95 -20.07 35.33
CA SER A 268 -20.67 -18.74 34.76
C SER A 268 -21.83 -17.78 35.07
N ILE A 269 -21.56 -16.74 35.89
CA ILE A 269 -22.56 -15.71 36.21
C ILE A 269 -23.00 -14.91 34.97
N VAL A 270 -22.10 -14.79 33.98
CA VAL A 270 -22.35 -14.12 32.70
C VAL A 270 -23.36 -14.91 31.86
N GLN A 271 -23.23 -16.24 31.84
CA GLN A 271 -24.09 -17.11 31.01
C GLN A 271 -25.35 -17.57 31.74
N ASN A 272 -25.30 -17.74 33.06
CA ASN A 272 -26.41 -18.27 33.86
C ASN A 272 -26.45 -17.65 35.27
N PHE A 273 -26.89 -16.38 35.33
CA PHE A 273 -27.05 -15.66 36.60
C PHE A 273 -27.97 -16.40 37.60
N THR A 274 -29.11 -16.94 37.13
CA THR A 274 -30.07 -17.68 37.96
C THR A 274 -29.43 -18.88 38.66
N GLY A 275 -28.54 -19.59 37.97
CA GLY A 275 -27.76 -20.70 38.52
C GLY A 275 -26.82 -20.30 39.66
N CYS A 276 -26.43 -19.03 39.76
CA CYS A 276 -25.59 -18.53 40.86
C CYS A 276 -26.39 -17.95 42.05
N LEU A 277 -27.70 -17.71 41.93
CA LEU A 277 -28.48 -17.05 42.99
C LEU A 277 -28.40 -17.75 44.36
N SER A 278 -28.37 -19.08 44.40
CA SER A 278 -28.23 -19.84 45.65
C SER A 278 -26.87 -19.62 46.32
N PHE A 279 -25.80 -19.60 45.52
CA PHE A 279 -24.44 -19.31 45.98
C PHE A 279 -24.31 -17.88 46.50
N ILE A 280 -24.89 -16.91 45.79
CA ILE A 280 -24.90 -15.50 46.19
C ILE A 280 -25.62 -15.35 47.53
N LYS A 281 -26.82 -15.92 47.67
CA LYS A 281 -27.59 -15.89 48.94
C LYS A 281 -26.81 -16.52 50.10
N ALA A 282 -26.14 -17.65 49.86
CA ALA A 282 -25.34 -18.32 50.88
C ALA A 282 -24.11 -17.49 51.32
N ASN A 283 -23.61 -16.60 50.46
CA ASN A 283 -22.41 -15.78 50.70
C ASN A 283 -22.72 -14.28 50.85
N GLU A 284 -23.99 -13.90 51.03
CA GLU A 284 -24.45 -12.51 51.02
C GLU A 284 -23.70 -11.64 52.03
N TYR A 285 -23.46 -12.16 53.23
CA TYR A 285 -22.70 -11.45 54.26
C TYR A 285 -21.27 -11.13 53.80
N ARG A 286 -20.55 -12.11 53.26
CA ARG A 286 -19.17 -11.90 52.78
C ARG A 286 -19.11 -10.91 51.61
N LEU A 287 -20.08 -10.99 50.69
CA LEU A 287 -20.20 -10.05 49.57
C LEU A 287 -20.46 -8.62 50.07
N LYS A 288 -21.32 -8.43 51.08
CA LYS A 288 -21.56 -7.11 51.69
C LYS A 288 -20.33 -6.53 52.40
N GLN A 289 -19.39 -7.39 52.82
CA GLN A 289 -18.12 -6.95 53.39
C GLN A 289 -17.03 -6.68 52.35
N ASN A 290 -17.30 -6.91 51.07
CA ASN A 290 -16.33 -6.74 50.00
C ASN A 290 -16.25 -5.28 49.48
N THR A 291 -16.32 -4.33 50.41
CA THR A 291 -16.34 -2.90 50.12
C THR A 291 -14.95 -2.38 49.79
N TYR A 292 -14.86 -1.29 49.02
CA TYR A 292 -13.58 -0.60 48.80
C TYR A 292 -12.93 -0.14 50.10
N THR A 293 -13.72 0.25 51.10
CA THR A 293 -13.22 0.70 52.41
C THR A 293 -12.62 -0.42 53.23
N ASN A 294 -13.28 -1.57 53.33
CA ASN A 294 -12.68 -2.72 54.01
C ASN A 294 -11.43 -3.21 53.28
N THR A 295 -11.43 -3.20 51.94
CA THR A 295 -10.25 -3.55 51.13
C THR A 295 -9.10 -2.55 51.32
N ALA A 296 -9.41 -1.26 51.51
CA ALA A 296 -8.42 -0.23 51.81
C ALA A 296 -7.77 -0.44 53.18
N HIS A 297 -8.54 -0.85 54.19
CA HIS A 297 -8.00 -1.25 55.50
C HIS A 297 -7.17 -2.53 55.43
N ASP A 298 -7.52 -3.49 54.55
CA ASP A 298 -6.66 -4.64 54.32
C ASP A 298 -5.29 -4.20 53.78
N LEU A 299 -5.29 -3.29 52.80
CA LEU A 299 -4.05 -2.76 52.23
C LEU A 299 -3.22 -2.01 53.29
N GLU A 300 -3.85 -1.16 54.10
CA GLU A 300 -3.22 -0.48 55.24
C GLU A 300 -2.60 -1.47 56.23
N TYR A 301 -3.33 -2.54 56.57
CA TYR A 301 -2.87 -3.58 57.48
C TYR A 301 -1.70 -4.37 56.89
N VAL A 302 -1.82 -4.81 55.63
CA VAL A 302 -0.76 -5.52 54.90
C VAL A 302 0.52 -4.69 54.87
N LEU A 303 0.41 -3.40 54.54
CA LEU A 303 1.52 -2.46 54.54
C LEU A 303 2.16 -2.35 55.93
N ASN A 304 1.36 -2.19 57.00
CA ASN A 304 1.86 -2.15 58.38
C ASN A 304 2.60 -3.43 58.79
N ILE A 305 2.12 -4.61 58.37
CA ILE A 305 2.78 -5.88 58.69
C ILE A 305 4.11 -6.01 57.95
N VAL A 306 4.14 -5.66 56.66
CA VAL A 306 5.36 -5.81 55.85
C VAL A 306 6.41 -4.76 56.23
N MET A 307 6.01 -3.51 56.43
CA MET A 307 6.93 -2.39 56.68
C MET A 307 7.22 -2.16 58.17
N GLY A 308 6.40 -2.69 59.07
CA GLY A 308 6.40 -2.34 60.49
C GLY A 308 5.53 -1.11 60.78
N LYS A 309 4.98 -1.01 61.99
CA LYS A 309 4.00 0.03 62.37
C LYS A 309 4.53 1.46 62.25
N ASN A 310 5.85 1.66 62.31
CA ASN A 310 6.52 2.93 62.04
C ASN A 310 7.64 2.77 61.03
N ARG A 311 7.46 1.93 60.01
CA ARG A 311 8.48 1.60 59.01
C ARG A 311 9.74 0.97 59.65
N GLU A 312 9.61 0.30 60.80
CA GLU A 312 10.76 -0.27 61.51
C GLU A 312 11.47 -1.40 60.76
N ASN A 313 10.80 -2.03 59.77
CA ASN A 313 11.41 -3.04 58.89
C ASN A 313 12.10 -2.41 57.66
N LEU A 314 12.03 -1.09 57.48
CA LEU A 314 12.65 -0.37 56.37
C LEU A 314 13.92 0.34 56.82
N LYS A 315 14.94 0.35 55.96
CA LYS A 315 16.11 1.23 56.10
C LYS A 315 15.72 2.67 55.75
N THR A 316 16.46 3.62 56.32
CA THR A 316 16.21 5.07 56.19
C THR A 316 16.22 5.60 54.75
N ASN A 317 16.86 4.91 53.80
CA ASN A 317 16.90 5.29 52.39
C ASN A 317 15.87 4.54 51.51
N GLN A 318 15.16 3.55 52.06
CA GLN A 318 14.16 2.78 51.30
C GLN A 318 12.86 3.58 51.19
N ARG A 319 12.28 3.55 49.99
CA ARG A 319 11.04 4.26 49.66
C ARG A 319 9.94 3.25 49.38
N VAL A 320 8.71 3.65 49.63
CA VAL A 320 7.50 2.84 49.43
C VAL A 320 6.56 3.60 48.52
N ILE A 321 6.22 2.98 47.39
CA ILE A 321 5.40 3.61 46.36
C ILE A 321 4.21 2.72 46.08
N LEU A 322 3.00 3.28 46.16
CA LEU A 322 1.77 2.61 45.77
C LEU A 322 1.41 2.98 44.33
N MET A 323 1.15 1.97 43.50
CA MET A 323 0.83 2.15 42.09
C MET A 323 -0.40 1.33 41.71
N GLY A 324 -1.47 2.01 41.32
CA GLY A 324 -2.74 1.37 40.95
C GLY A 324 -3.11 1.69 39.52
N SER A 325 -3.70 0.73 38.82
CA SER A 325 -4.27 0.95 37.48
C SER A 325 -5.79 0.83 37.49
N SER A 326 -6.49 1.58 36.64
CA SER A 326 -7.94 1.43 36.44
C SER A 326 -8.71 1.45 37.77
N GLN A 327 -9.65 0.54 38.05
CA GLN A 327 -10.33 0.45 39.36
C GLN A 327 -9.38 0.31 40.57
N GLY A 328 -8.15 -0.18 40.39
CA GLY A 328 -7.14 -0.16 41.45
C GLY A 328 -6.82 1.26 41.94
N THR A 329 -6.95 2.27 41.07
CA THR A 329 -6.86 3.68 41.47
C THR A 329 -8.01 4.12 42.37
N TYR A 330 -9.21 3.55 42.21
CA TYR A 330 -10.33 3.81 43.13
C TYR A 330 -10.02 3.29 44.53
N LEU A 331 -9.45 2.09 44.62
CA LEU A 331 -8.96 1.52 45.87
C LEU A 331 -7.86 2.40 46.50
N LEU A 332 -6.90 2.88 45.71
CA LEU A 332 -5.86 3.79 46.22
C LEU A 332 -6.44 5.09 46.77
N GLN A 333 -7.43 5.68 46.11
CA GLN A 333 -8.10 6.87 46.64
C GLN A 333 -8.84 6.57 47.94
N ARG A 334 -9.44 5.38 48.06
CA ARG A 334 -10.08 4.94 49.32
C ARG A 334 -9.06 4.70 50.42
N TYR A 335 -7.91 4.12 50.08
CA TYR A 335 -6.75 4.01 50.96
C TYR A 335 -6.30 5.38 51.49
N LEU A 336 -6.22 6.39 50.61
CA LEU A 336 -5.90 7.75 51.03
C LEU A 336 -6.95 8.39 51.94
N HIS A 337 -8.20 7.95 51.91
CA HIS A 337 -9.22 8.37 52.89
C HIS A 337 -8.99 7.76 54.26
N VAL A 338 -8.75 6.45 54.33
CA VAL A 338 -8.59 5.76 55.62
C VAL A 338 -7.24 6.05 56.29
N THR A 339 -6.24 6.48 55.51
CA THR A 339 -4.88 6.78 55.98
C THR A 339 -4.55 8.28 56.06
N GLN A 340 -5.54 9.18 56.04
CA GLN A 340 -5.27 10.64 56.10
C GLN A 340 -4.44 11.07 57.31
N GLU A 341 -4.43 10.30 58.39
CA GLU A 341 -3.68 10.54 59.62
C GLU A 341 -2.37 9.74 59.72
N SER A 342 -1.98 9.01 58.67
CA SER A 342 -0.83 8.10 58.67
C SER A 342 0.00 8.22 57.37
N GLU A 343 1.27 8.59 57.49
CA GLU A 343 2.21 8.66 56.35
C GLU A 343 2.94 7.32 56.15
N GLN A 344 2.20 6.29 55.72
CA GLN A 344 2.79 4.95 55.50
C GLN A 344 3.65 4.86 54.24
N VAL A 345 3.38 5.68 53.22
CA VAL A 345 4.01 5.58 51.89
C VAL A 345 4.60 6.92 51.44
N ASP A 346 5.60 6.87 50.56
CA ASP A 346 6.34 8.06 50.12
C ASP A 346 5.75 8.69 48.84
N ALA A 347 5.08 7.89 48.01
CA ALA A 347 4.47 8.39 46.77
C ALA A 347 3.33 7.50 46.27
N VAL A 348 2.45 8.08 45.45
CA VAL A 348 1.34 7.35 44.82
C VAL A 348 1.31 7.60 43.31
N ILE A 349 1.11 6.55 42.53
CA ILE A 349 0.98 6.59 41.07
C ILE A 349 -0.40 6.08 40.68
N PHE A 350 -1.15 6.93 39.98
CA PHE A 350 -2.44 6.62 39.39
C PHE A 350 -2.28 6.40 37.88
N ASP A 351 -2.53 5.19 37.40
CA ASP A 351 -2.48 4.83 35.98
C ASP A 351 -3.91 4.59 35.46
N SER A 352 -4.35 5.37 34.47
CA SER A 352 -5.73 5.34 33.95
C SER A 352 -6.78 5.45 35.07
N VAL A 353 -6.86 6.63 35.67
CA VAL A 353 -7.59 6.86 36.93
C VAL A 353 -9.10 6.80 36.82
N LEU A 354 -9.72 6.22 37.85
CA LEU A 354 -11.17 6.12 38.03
C LEU A 354 -11.65 7.04 39.17
N PRO A 355 -12.09 8.27 38.86
CA PRO A 355 -12.72 9.21 39.79
C PRO A 355 -13.93 8.66 40.56
N PRO A 356 -14.07 9.01 41.85
CA PRO A 356 -15.18 8.55 42.67
C PRO A 356 -16.50 9.25 42.33
N ASP A 357 -16.44 10.48 41.84
CA ASP A 357 -17.61 11.33 41.66
C ASP A 357 -18.23 11.25 40.26
N ILE A 358 -17.43 11.16 39.19
CA ILE A 358 -17.92 11.27 37.81
C ILE A 358 -17.85 9.99 36.96
N THR A 359 -17.18 8.92 37.42
CA THR A 359 -17.02 7.73 36.57
C THR A 359 -18.03 6.65 36.90
N ARG A 360 -18.77 6.18 35.90
CA ARG A 360 -19.70 5.04 36.00
C ARG A 360 -19.47 4.04 34.89
N LEU A 361 -19.22 2.78 35.24
CA LEU A 361 -18.87 1.73 34.28
C LEU A 361 -20.08 1.28 33.43
N VAL A 362 -21.29 1.57 33.89
CA VAL A 362 -22.54 1.36 33.13
C VAL A 362 -22.60 2.14 31.83
N TYR A 363 -21.85 3.24 31.74
CA TYR A 363 -21.70 4.05 30.54
C TYR A 363 -20.44 3.69 29.75
N GLY A 364 -19.86 2.51 29.96
CA GLY A 364 -18.67 2.03 29.24
C GLY A 364 -18.81 2.13 27.72
N ASP A 365 -19.96 1.76 27.16
CA ASP A 365 -20.21 1.89 25.71
C ASP A 365 -20.23 3.35 25.23
N LYS A 366 -20.64 4.30 26.09
CA LYS A 366 -20.52 5.74 25.80
C LYS A 366 -19.07 6.18 25.73
N TYR A 367 -18.23 5.67 26.62
CA TYR A 367 -16.80 5.96 26.64
C TYR A 367 -16.08 5.37 25.42
N LEU A 368 -16.39 4.11 25.07
CA LEU A 368 -15.89 3.46 23.86
C LEU A 368 -16.27 4.26 22.62
N ASN A 369 -17.53 4.67 22.50
CA ASN A 369 -17.99 5.46 21.38
C ASN A 369 -17.31 6.83 21.28
N TYR A 370 -16.99 7.46 22.42
CA TYR A 370 -16.23 8.71 22.43
C TYR A 370 -14.84 8.52 21.80
N ILE A 371 -14.11 7.47 22.19
CA ILE A 371 -12.78 7.17 21.62
C ILE A 371 -12.86 6.72 20.17
N PHE A 372 -13.92 5.98 19.81
CA PHE A 372 -14.18 5.62 18.41
C PHE A 372 -14.38 6.86 17.53
N LEU A 373 -15.17 7.85 17.97
CA LEU A 373 -15.35 9.11 17.25
C LEU A 373 -14.06 9.95 17.19
N ASP A 374 -13.28 9.97 18.28
CA ASP A 374 -11.98 10.66 18.29
C ASP A 374 -10.99 10.04 17.29
N LEU A 375 -10.99 8.71 17.14
CA LEU A 375 -10.20 8.01 16.13
C LEU A 375 -10.54 8.48 14.70
N PHE A 376 -11.82 8.60 14.37
CA PHE A 376 -12.26 9.10 13.05
C PHE A 376 -11.97 10.60 12.87
N THR A 377 -11.99 11.37 13.96
CA THR A 377 -11.54 12.77 13.96
C THR A 377 -10.05 12.87 13.64
N ARG A 378 -9.21 12.01 14.23
CA ARG A 378 -7.78 11.91 13.92
C ARG A 378 -7.51 11.42 12.51
N CYS A 379 -8.29 10.45 12.03
CA CYS A 379 -8.26 10.02 10.62
C CYS A 379 -8.56 11.20 9.68
N SER A 380 -9.50 12.08 10.04
CA SER A 380 -9.83 13.28 9.26
C SER A 380 -8.67 14.30 9.21
N GLN A 381 -7.81 14.30 10.23
CA GLN A 381 -6.61 15.15 10.28
C GLN A 381 -5.45 14.58 9.46
N ASP A 382 -5.41 13.27 9.24
CA ASP A 382 -4.39 12.62 8.41
C ASP A 382 -4.79 12.60 6.92
N GLN A 383 -4.47 13.68 6.22
CA GLN A 383 -4.81 13.87 4.81
C GLN A 383 -4.16 12.84 3.88
N GLN A 384 -2.97 12.32 4.23
CA GLN A 384 -2.23 11.43 3.34
C GLN A 384 -2.43 9.95 3.67
N GLY A 385 -2.60 9.60 4.94
CA GLY A 385 -2.72 8.22 5.38
C GLY A 385 -4.15 7.72 5.49
N CYS A 386 -5.13 8.60 5.72
CA CYS A 386 -6.50 8.19 6.05
C CYS A 386 -7.57 8.96 5.27
N ALA A 387 -7.62 10.30 5.39
CA ALA A 387 -8.74 11.10 4.89
C ALA A 387 -8.96 10.95 3.38
N LYS A 388 -7.88 10.88 2.58
CA LYS A 388 -7.92 10.73 1.11
C LYS A 388 -8.75 9.57 0.57
N TYR A 389 -9.02 8.55 1.39
CA TYR A 389 -9.80 7.39 0.96
C TYR A 389 -11.30 7.65 1.01
N PHE A 390 -11.76 8.67 1.75
CA PHE A 390 -13.17 8.99 1.90
C PHE A 390 -13.57 10.15 0.98
N GLU A 391 -14.82 10.12 0.52
CA GLU A 391 -15.42 11.24 -0.23
C GLU A 391 -15.28 12.54 0.56
N ASP A 392 -14.94 13.63 -0.13
CA ASP A 392 -14.65 14.96 0.46
C ASP A 392 -13.58 14.96 1.56
N ASN A 393 -12.73 13.93 1.62
CA ASN A 393 -11.77 13.70 2.71
C ASN A 393 -12.44 13.68 4.10
N ASN A 394 -13.67 13.13 4.20
CA ASN A 394 -14.48 13.18 5.41
C ASN A 394 -14.85 11.79 5.97
N PRO A 395 -13.94 11.15 6.74
CA PRO A 395 -14.17 9.88 7.41
C PRO A 395 -15.39 9.87 8.34
N LEU A 396 -15.65 10.98 9.06
CA LEU A 396 -16.80 11.09 9.96
C LEU A 396 -18.12 11.01 9.19
N ARG A 397 -18.23 11.69 8.05
CA ARG A 397 -19.41 11.59 7.17
C ARG A 397 -19.62 10.15 6.73
N ALA A 398 -18.58 9.46 6.27
CA ALA A 398 -18.66 8.06 5.85
C ALA A 398 -19.11 7.11 6.98
N LEU A 399 -18.68 7.38 8.22
CA LEU A 399 -19.10 6.64 9.40
C LEU A 399 -20.61 6.76 9.65
N TYR A 400 -21.14 7.99 9.63
CA TYR A 400 -22.58 8.23 9.78
C TYR A 400 -23.39 7.68 8.60
N THR A 401 -22.87 7.82 7.37
CA THR A 401 -23.50 7.28 6.16
C THR A 401 -23.66 5.76 6.23
N TYR A 402 -22.62 5.03 6.65
CA TYR A 402 -22.70 3.58 6.86
C TYR A 402 -23.82 3.22 7.84
N LYS A 403 -23.83 3.83 9.03
CA LYS A 403 -24.83 3.51 10.07
C LYS A 403 -26.26 3.81 9.61
N MET A 404 -26.47 4.94 8.92
CA MET A 404 -27.77 5.25 8.32
C MET A 404 -28.17 4.27 7.21
N ASN A 405 -27.24 3.85 6.35
CA ASN A 405 -27.57 2.92 5.27
C ASN A 405 -27.95 1.53 5.82
N GLU A 406 -27.26 1.06 6.84
CA GLU A 406 -27.52 -0.27 7.40
C GLU A 406 -28.72 -0.34 8.33
N ASP A 407 -29.04 0.73 9.07
CA ASP A 407 -30.20 0.73 9.97
C ASP A 407 -31.54 0.94 9.22
N PHE A 408 -31.52 1.42 7.96
CA PHE A 408 -32.74 1.76 7.19
C PHE A 408 -33.00 0.90 5.94
N PHE A 409 -32.02 0.17 5.40
CA PHE A 409 -32.17 -0.59 4.13
C PHE A 409 -31.89 -2.10 4.30
N ASP A 410 -32.86 -2.86 4.79
CA ASP A 410 -32.63 -4.25 5.24
C ASP A 410 -32.20 -5.26 4.17
N ASN A 411 -32.58 -5.14 2.89
CA ASN A 411 -32.40 -6.26 1.93
C ASN A 411 -31.22 -6.12 0.94
N SER A 412 -30.54 -4.98 0.91
CA SER A 412 -29.42 -4.71 -0.01
C SER A 412 -28.19 -4.12 0.68
N SER A 413 -28.23 -3.95 2.00
CA SER A 413 -27.13 -3.39 2.77
C SER A 413 -25.97 -4.38 2.89
N CYS A 414 -24.79 -3.88 3.22
CA CYS A 414 -23.60 -4.73 3.25
C CYS A 414 -23.66 -5.76 4.37
N LEU A 415 -24.15 -5.36 5.56
CA LEU A 415 -24.26 -6.27 6.69
C LEU A 415 -25.31 -7.35 6.45
N TYR A 416 -26.39 -7.04 5.73
CA TYR A 416 -27.38 -8.03 5.32
C TYR A 416 -26.74 -9.13 4.46
N LEU A 417 -25.94 -8.75 3.45
CA LEU A 417 -25.20 -9.70 2.60
C LEU A 417 -24.21 -10.56 3.41
N LEU A 418 -23.69 -10.01 4.51
CA LEU A 418 -22.78 -10.67 5.43
C LEU A 418 -23.49 -11.48 6.52
N LYS A 419 -24.83 -11.45 6.57
CA LYS A 419 -25.67 -12.07 7.61
C LYS A 419 -25.32 -11.60 9.03
N THR A 420 -25.06 -10.30 9.17
CA THR A 420 -24.79 -9.63 10.45
C THR A 420 -25.63 -8.34 10.56
N ASN A 421 -25.49 -7.59 11.64
CA ASN A 421 -26.20 -6.32 11.86
C ASN A 421 -25.29 -5.27 12.54
N THR A 422 -25.78 -4.03 12.66
CA THR A 422 -24.97 -2.92 13.17
C THR A 422 -24.56 -3.10 14.64
N THR A 423 -25.38 -3.75 15.46
CA THR A 423 -25.07 -4.08 16.86
C THR A 423 -23.96 -5.13 16.96
N GLU A 424 -24.03 -6.20 16.18
CA GLU A 424 -22.99 -7.22 16.14
C GLU A 424 -21.68 -6.65 15.61
N LEU A 425 -21.71 -5.82 14.56
CA LEU A 425 -20.48 -5.17 14.08
C LEU A 425 -19.90 -4.21 15.13
N ALA A 426 -20.72 -3.41 15.82
CA ALA A 426 -20.25 -2.54 16.89
C ALA A 426 -19.55 -3.32 18.02
N ASN A 427 -20.04 -4.52 18.33
CA ASN A 427 -19.38 -5.45 19.22
C ASN A 427 -18.01 -5.91 18.70
N LYS A 428 -17.96 -6.36 17.45
CA LYS A 428 -16.70 -6.79 16.80
C LYS A 428 -15.67 -5.66 16.75
N MET A 429 -16.09 -4.45 16.39
CA MET A 429 -15.21 -3.27 16.34
C MET A 429 -14.66 -2.86 17.70
N SER A 430 -15.46 -3.01 18.77
CA SER A 430 -15.00 -2.69 20.14
C SER A 430 -13.79 -3.54 20.55
N PHE A 431 -13.68 -4.78 20.07
CA PHE A 431 -12.56 -5.67 20.39
C PHE A 431 -11.24 -5.25 19.75
N ILE A 432 -11.26 -4.49 18.66
CA ILE A 432 -10.06 -3.97 18.00
C ILE A 432 -9.82 -2.48 18.24
N LEU A 433 -10.62 -1.85 19.11
CA LEU A 433 -10.44 -0.47 19.54
C LEU A 433 -9.36 -0.38 20.63
N TYR A 434 -8.13 -0.76 20.26
CA TYR A 434 -6.92 -0.64 21.09
C TYR A 434 -5.72 -0.20 20.22
N PRO A 435 -4.70 0.45 20.79
CA PRO A 435 -3.66 1.17 20.03
C PRO A 435 -2.97 0.38 18.92
N GLU A 436 -2.84 -0.94 19.09
CA GLU A 436 -2.17 -1.80 18.13
C GLU A 436 -3.02 -2.13 16.90
N ALA A 437 -4.36 -2.11 16.99
CA ALA A 437 -5.26 -2.53 15.90
C ALA A 437 -6.28 -1.47 15.45
N MET A 438 -6.51 -0.42 16.24
CA MET A 438 -7.54 0.58 15.98
C MET A 438 -7.37 1.31 14.64
N GLN A 439 -6.15 1.38 14.09
CA GLN A 439 -5.87 1.94 12.77
C GLN A 439 -6.60 1.23 11.62
N LEU A 440 -7.08 0.00 11.83
CA LEU A 440 -7.87 -0.75 10.85
C LEU A 440 -9.33 -0.28 10.76
N LEU A 441 -9.86 0.37 11.81
CA LEU A 441 -11.29 0.69 11.91
C LEU A 441 -11.79 1.68 10.83
N PRO A 442 -11.06 2.77 10.50
CA PRO A 442 -11.45 3.61 9.37
C PRO A 442 -11.51 2.85 8.05
N ALA A 443 -10.51 1.99 7.79
CA ALA A 443 -10.47 1.18 6.59
C ALA A 443 -11.60 0.14 6.54
N LEU A 444 -12.01 -0.42 7.69
CA LEU A 444 -13.18 -1.27 7.80
C LEU A 444 -14.45 -0.53 7.36
N ILE A 445 -14.70 0.67 7.89
CA ILE A 445 -15.86 1.49 7.53
C ILE A 445 -15.84 1.90 6.04
N TYR A 446 -14.65 2.22 5.51
CA TYR A 446 -14.49 2.49 4.08
C TYR A 446 -14.92 1.30 3.22
N ARG A 447 -14.47 0.09 3.57
CA ARG A 447 -14.82 -1.15 2.85
C ARG A 447 -16.31 -1.48 2.95
N ILE A 448 -16.94 -1.21 4.08
CA ILE A 448 -18.38 -1.47 4.24
C ILE A 448 -19.19 -0.53 3.34
N ASN A 449 -18.84 0.75 3.26
CA ASN A 449 -19.53 1.69 2.37
C ASN A 449 -19.39 1.32 0.87
N ARG A 450 -18.30 0.64 0.48
CA ARG A 450 -18.08 0.18 -0.91
C ARG A 450 -18.73 -1.18 -1.20
N CYS A 451 -18.67 -2.10 -0.23
CA CYS A 451 -19.29 -3.44 -0.23
C CYS A 451 -19.14 -4.31 -1.50
N ASN A 452 -18.06 -4.16 -2.27
CA ASN A 452 -17.82 -5.05 -3.40
C ASN A 452 -17.43 -6.47 -2.93
N GLN A 453 -17.32 -7.43 -3.86
CA GLN A 453 -17.07 -8.83 -3.51
C GLN A 453 -15.77 -9.04 -2.69
N ASP A 454 -14.74 -8.26 -2.98
CA ASP A 454 -13.46 -8.26 -2.26
C ASP A 454 -13.61 -7.74 -0.84
N ASP A 455 -14.35 -6.66 -0.65
CA ASP A 455 -14.66 -6.13 0.67
C ASP A 455 -15.49 -7.11 1.47
N GLN A 456 -16.48 -7.75 0.85
CA GLN A 456 -17.26 -8.79 1.53
C GLN A 456 -16.37 -9.94 2.02
N ASN A 457 -15.33 -10.33 1.28
CA ASN A 457 -14.39 -11.37 1.72
C ASN A 457 -13.56 -10.91 2.93
N VAL A 458 -13.05 -9.68 2.89
CA VAL A 458 -12.32 -9.06 4.01
C VAL A 458 -13.22 -8.93 5.25
N LEU A 459 -14.46 -8.47 5.06
CA LEU A 459 -15.43 -8.28 6.14
C LEU A 459 -15.87 -9.61 6.75
N LYS A 460 -16.10 -10.66 5.94
CA LYS A 460 -16.35 -12.03 6.46
C LYS A 460 -15.17 -12.52 7.28
N LYS A 461 -13.94 -12.30 6.82
CA LYS A 461 -12.73 -12.67 7.57
C LYS A 461 -12.67 -11.93 8.91
N PHE A 462 -12.92 -10.63 8.91
CA PHE A 462 -12.98 -9.81 10.12
C PHE A 462 -14.03 -10.34 11.11
N LEU A 463 -15.27 -10.54 10.66
CA LEU A 463 -16.36 -11.05 11.51
C LEU A 463 -16.06 -12.43 12.11
N ASN A 464 -15.38 -13.29 11.33
CA ASN A 464 -15.02 -14.65 11.74
C ASN A 464 -13.84 -14.70 12.73
N VAL A 465 -12.79 -13.90 12.50
CA VAL A 465 -11.57 -13.89 13.33
C VAL A 465 -11.81 -13.13 14.64
N THR A 466 -12.65 -12.10 14.59
CA THR A 466 -12.98 -11.31 15.76
C THR A 466 -14.05 -12.05 16.56
N GLN A 467 -13.69 -13.16 17.19
CA GLN A 467 -14.60 -13.86 18.11
C GLN A 467 -14.70 -13.07 19.43
N PRO A 468 -15.85 -13.10 20.12
CA PRO A 468 -15.86 -12.76 21.53
C PRO A 468 -14.79 -13.65 22.20
N PRO A 469 -13.89 -13.11 23.02
CA PRO A 469 -12.93 -13.95 23.72
C PRO A 469 -13.71 -15.04 24.47
N GLU A 470 -13.34 -16.31 24.27
CA GLU A 470 -13.59 -17.30 25.32
C GLU A 470 -12.90 -16.72 26.54
N GLN A 471 -13.67 -16.33 27.55
CA GLN A 471 -13.14 -15.91 28.84
C GLN A 471 -12.47 -17.11 29.52
N GLU A 472 -11.31 -17.55 29.02
CA GLU A 472 -10.29 -18.10 29.89
C GLU A 472 -9.79 -16.91 30.73
N GLY A 473 -10.60 -16.51 31.72
CA GLY A 473 -10.22 -15.49 32.69
C GLY A 473 -8.90 -15.89 33.36
N ALA A 474 -8.11 -14.89 33.75
CA ALA A 474 -6.90 -15.15 34.54
C ALA A 474 -7.21 -16.14 35.66
N ILE A 475 -6.33 -17.12 35.89
CA ILE A 475 -6.50 -18.09 36.97
C ILE A 475 -6.66 -17.29 38.29
N GLY A 476 -7.80 -17.50 38.96
CA GLY A 476 -8.18 -16.77 40.17
C GLY A 476 -9.09 -15.56 39.98
N TYR A 477 -9.48 -15.21 38.75
CA TYR A 477 -10.44 -14.12 38.47
C TYR A 477 -11.77 -14.35 39.19
N SER A 478 -12.33 -13.27 39.76
CA SER A 478 -13.66 -13.28 40.37
C SER A 478 -14.60 -12.28 39.67
N ILE A 479 -15.40 -12.76 38.72
CA ILE A 479 -16.42 -11.92 38.07
C ILE A 479 -17.55 -11.55 39.05
N LEU A 480 -17.84 -12.41 40.02
CA LEU A 480 -18.81 -12.11 41.08
C LEU A 480 -18.39 -10.88 41.92
N VAL A 481 -17.12 -10.80 42.32
CA VAL A 481 -16.59 -9.68 43.09
C VAL A 481 -16.51 -8.41 42.23
N GLU A 482 -16.07 -8.54 40.97
CA GLU A 482 -16.07 -7.45 39.99
C GLU A 482 -17.46 -6.80 39.89
N LEU A 483 -18.50 -7.62 39.66
CA LEU A 483 -19.87 -7.13 39.52
C LEU A 483 -20.39 -6.51 40.82
N ASN A 484 -20.10 -7.11 41.98
CA ASN A 484 -20.49 -6.56 43.29
C ASN A 484 -19.90 -5.17 43.53
N ASN A 485 -18.62 -4.97 43.23
CA ASN A 485 -17.97 -3.66 43.36
C ASN A 485 -18.52 -2.63 42.36
N ASN A 486 -18.72 -3.05 41.11
CA ASN A 486 -19.23 -2.17 40.06
C ASN A 486 -20.66 -1.72 40.35
N LEU A 487 -21.51 -2.62 40.86
CA LEU A 487 -22.90 -2.32 41.21
C LEU A 487 -23.05 -1.42 42.43
N ALA A 488 -22.21 -1.61 43.45
CA ALA A 488 -22.33 -0.85 44.67
C ALA A 488 -21.92 0.62 44.52
N GLU A 489 -20.77 0.89 43.88
CA GLU A 489 -20.23 2.26 43.83
C GLU A 489 -20.08 2.84 42.41
N LEU A 490 -20.14 2.03 41.35
CA LEU A 490 -19.89 2.48 39.96
C LEU A 490 -21.13 2.38 39.05
N TRP A 491 -22.32 2.13 39.62
CA TRP A 491 -23.60 1.97 38.91
C TRP A 491 -24.42 3.24 38.79
N SER A 492 -24.65 3.95 39.90
CA SER A 492 -25.70 4.97 39.98
C SER A 492 -25.41 6.21 39.12
N PRO A 493 -26.43 7.00 38.73
CA PRO A 493 -26.28 8.14 37.83
C PRO A 493 -25.33 9.21 38.38
N LEU A 494 -24.86 10.10 37.50
CA LEU A 494 -23.91 11.15 37.87
C LEU A 494 -24.50 12.07 38.94
N ASN A 495 -25.77 12.45 38.78
CA ASN A 495 -26.52 13.19 39.80
C ASN A 495 -27.22 12.21 40.77
N LEU A 496 -27.10 12.45 42.07
CA LEU A 496 -27.76 11.63 43.11
C LEU A 496 -29.29 11.77 43.11
N GLU A 497 -29.80 12.85 42.52
CA GLU A 497 -31.25 13.11 42.38
C GLU A 497 -31.86 12.40 41.15
N GLU A 498 -31.03 11.93 40.22
CA GLU A 498 -31.48 11.19 39.03
C GLU A 498 -31.81 9.74 39.37
N LYS A 499 -32.79 9.18 38.65
CA LYS A 499 -33.10 7.75 38.73
C LYS A 499 -31.98 6.94 38.07
N ASN A 500 -31.75 5.73 38.59
CA ASN A 500 -30.86 4.77 37.94
C ASN A 500 -31.24 4.56 36.46
N PRO A 501 -30.24 4.40 35.57
CA PRO A 501 -30.50 4.17 34.16
C PRO A 501 -31.29 2.87 34.00
N THR A 502 -32.36 2.91 33.22
CA THR A 502 -33.14 1.70 32.93
C THR A 502 -32.37 0.80 31.96
N CYS A 503 -32.69 -0.49 32.00
CA CYS A 503 -32.25 -1.47 31.00
C CYS A 503 -32.43 -1.02 29.56
N GLU A 504 -33.62 -0.50 29.24
CA GLU A 504 -33.95 -0.02 27.90
C GLU A 504 -33.07 1.15 27.48
N TYR A 505 -32.76 2.06 28.41
CA TYR A 505 -31.84 3.16 28.17
C TYR A 505 -30.41 2.68 27.89
N LEU A 506 -29.89 1.73 28.67
CA LEU A 506 -28.54 1.19 28.45
C LEU A 506 -28.44 0.43 27.12
N LYS A 507 -29.44 -0.40 26.79
CA LYS A 507 -29.53 -1.06 25.48
C LYS A 507 -29.62 -0.05 24.33
N GLY A 508 -30.35 1.04 24.52
CA GLY A 508 -30.42 2.15 23.59
C GLY A 508 -29.09 2.86 23.36
N ILE A 509 -28.22 2.96 24.38
CA ILE A 509 -26.84 3.44 24.17
C ILE A 509 -26.07 2.43 23.31
N SER A 510 -26.10 1.15 23.67
CA SER A 510 -25.34 0.11 22.97
C SER A 510 -25.75 -0.05 21.50
N SER A 511 -27.03 0.14 21.15
CA SER A 511 -27.52 0.06 19.76
C SER A 511 -27.18 1.29 18.91
N ASN A 512 -27.09 2.47 19.54
CA ASN A 512 -26.83 3.74 18.85
C ASN A 512 -25.36 4.14 18.80
N THR A 513 -24.45 3.32 19.31
CA THR A 513 -23.01 3.57 19.32
C THR A 513 -22.31 2.80 18.20
N PHE A 514 -21.14 3.29 17.77
CA PHE A 514 -20.33 2.68 16.72
C PHE A 514 -19.40 1.58 17.24
N ALA A 515 -19.09 1.58 18.52
CA ALA A 515 -18.37 0.50 19.19
C ALA A 515 -19.02 0.27 20.57
N SER A 516 -19.36 -0.98 20.86
CA SER A 516 -20.15 -1.35 22.02
C SER A 516 -19.84 -2.77 22.44
N THR A 517 -19.51 -3.01 23.71
CA THR A 517 -19.30 -4.37 24.18
C THR A 517 -20.60 -5.17 24.24
N ASN A 518 -21.75 -4.50 24.39
CA ASN A 518 -23.06 -5.12 24.57
C ASN A 518 -23.14 -6.14 25.74
N VAL A 519 -22.10 -6.26 26.57
CA VAL A 519 -22.03 -7.19 27.71
C VAL A 519 -22.64 -6.55 28.97
N MET A 520 -22.39 -5.26 29.17
CA MET A 520 -22.83 -4.53 30.36
C MET A 520 -24.36 -4.40 30.46
N PRO A 521 -25.13 -4.11 29.39
CA PRO A 521 -26.58 -3.97 29.54
C PRO A 521 -27.27 -5.29 29.95
N ASP A 522 -26.92 -6.43 29.34
CA ASP A 522 -27.66 -7.68 29.55
C ASP A 522 -27.44 -8.29 30.95
N ILE A 523 -26.18 -8.36 31.41
CA ILE A 523 -25.86 -8.89 32.74
C ILE A 523 -26.44 -8.00 33.84
N TYR A 524 -26.25 -6.69 33.71
CA TYR A 524 -26.67 -5.77 34.75
C TYR A 524 -28.20 -5.63 34.83
N CYS A 525 -28.90 -5.79 33.71
CA CYS A 525 -30.36 -5.87 33.70
C CYS A 525 -30.92 -7.03 34.51
N GLU A 526 -30.28 -8.19 34.43
CA GLU A 526 -30.69 -9.34 35.23
C GLU A 526 -30.36 -9.14 36.71
N ILE A 527 -29.22 -8.50 37.01
CA ILE A 527 -28.82 -8.24 38.40
C ILE A 527 -29.69 -7.15 39.05
N GLU A 528 -30.01 -6.06 38.34
CA GLU A 528 -30.83 -4.95 38.84
C GLU A 528 -32.20 -5.44 39.35
N LYS A 529 -32.81 -6.42 38.66
CA LYS A 529 -34.07 -7.04 39.09
C LYS A 529 -33.99 -7.67 40.49
N THR A 530 -32.81 -8.11 40.90
CA THR A 530 -32.61 -8.85 42.16
C THR A 530 -32.00 -8.03 43.28
N LYS A 531 -31.27 -6.95 42.97
CA LYS A 531 -30.55 -6.09 43.92
C LYS A 531 -29.65 -6.84 44.92
N ILE A 532 -29.23 -8.05 44.57
CA ILE A 532 -28.59 -8.98 45.52
C ILE A 532 -27.07 -8.81 45.60
N LEU A 533 -26.48 -8.07 44.65
CA LEU A 533 -25.03 -7.84 44.54
C LEU A 533 -24.61 -6.42 44.96
N GLU A 534 -25.42 -5.67 45.68
CA GLU A 534 -25.08 -4.32 46.15
C GLU A 534 -24.72 -4.31 47.64
N TYR A 535 -23.80 -3.44 48.04
CA TYR A 535 -23.49 -3.16 49.45
C TYR A 535 -23.76 -1.68 49.78
N PRO A 536 -24.08 -1.36 51.06
CA PRO A 536 -24.27 0.02 51.47
C PRO A 536 -23.00 0.85 51.30
N THR A 537 -23.13 2.02 50.68
CA THR A 537 -22.06 2.99 50.55
C THR A 537 -21.81 3.70 51.88
N ASP A 538 -20.57 4.08 52.15
CA ASP A 538 -20.17 4.77 53.38
C ASP A 538 -19.94 6.28 53.20
N GLN A 539 -19.36 6.92 54.23
CA GLN A 539 -19.10 8.35 54.24
C GLN A 539 -18.11 8.84 53.17
N TYR A 540 -17.30 7.97 52.57
CA TYR A 540 -16.30 8.35 51.55
C TYR A 540 -16.80 8.13 50.12
N TYR A 541 -17.99 7.55 49.95
CA TYR A 541 -18.60 7.35 48.64
C TYR A 541 -18.76 8.68 47.87
N ARG A 542 -18.31 8.70 46.61
CA ARG A 542 -18.26 9.87 45.72
C ARG A 542 -17.49 11.09 46.27
N LYS A 543 -16.57 10.87 47.21
CA LYS A 543 -15.77 11.96 47.80
C LYS A 543 -14.28 11.78 47.52
N TYR A 544 -13.63 12.92 47.33
CA TYR A 544 -12.17 13.04 47.35
C TYR A 544 -11.70 13.23 48.80
N PRO A 545 -10.45 12.82 49.13
CA PRO A 545 -9.82 13.22 50.38
C PRO A 545 -9.87 14.74 50.54
N THR A 546 -10.12 15.22 51.76
CA THR A 546 -10.28 16.67 52.02
C THR A 546 -9.07 17.30 52.68
N LYS A 547 -8.22 16.48 53.33
CA LYS A 547 -7.00 16.92 53.99
C LYS A 547 -5.93 17.27 52.97
N LYS A 548 -5.28 18.42 53.15
CA LYS A 548 -4.13 18.80 52.32
C LYS A 548 -2.94 17.87 52.59
N THR A 549 -2.22 17.51 51.53
CA THR A 549 -1.01 16.67 51.60
C THR A 549 0.07 17.22 50.69
N ASN A 550 1.34 16.95 51.02
CA ASN A 550 2.49 17.24 50.17
C ASN A 550 3.11 15.95 49.59
N MET A 551 2.45 14.81 49.75
CA MET A 551 2.94 13.54 49.23
C MET A 551 3.07 13.60 47.71
N PRO A 552 4.23 13.28 47.13
CA PRO A 552 4.38 13.15 45.68
C PRO A 552 3.33 12.24 45.06
N MET A 553 2.64 12.73 44.04
CA MET A 553 1.68 11.96 43.27
C MET A 553 1.96 12.09 41.77
N LEU A 554 1.76 11.01 41.03
CA LEU A 554 1.85 10.98 39.57
C LEU A 554 0.57 10.42 38.96
N LEU A 555 0.03 11.11 37.96
CA LEU A 555 -1.06 10.65 37.11
C LEU A 555 -0.51 10.35 35.73
N LEU A 556 -0.69 9.10 35.28
CA LEU A 556 -0.44 8.63 33.93
C LEU A 556 -1.77 8.28 33.28
N HIS A 557 -2.04 8.81 32.08
CA HIS A 557 -3.19 8.39 31.30
C HIS A 557 -2.96 8.54 29.81
N GLY A 558 -3.57 7.66 29.03
CA GLY A 558 -3.58 7.75 27.57
C GLY A 558 -4.68 8.70 27.07
N ASP A 559 -4.40 9.42 25.98
CA ASP A 559 -5.42 10.21 25.28
C ASP A 559 -6.38 9.36 24.41
N MET A 560 -6.07 8.07 24.22
CA MET A 560 -6.88 7.07 23.52
C MET A 560 -7.36 5.97 24.48
N ASP A 561 -7.47 6.27 25.78
CA ASP A 561 -7.97 5.34 26.78
C ASP A 561 -9.46 5.00 26.53
N GLN A 562 -9.68 3.81 25.99
CA GLN A 562 -10.99 3.31 25.58
C GLN A 562 -11.95 3.02 26.74
N ALA A 563 -11.43 2.89 27.98
CA ALA A 563 -12.27 2.72 29.17
C ALA A 563 -12.56 4.06 29.86
N LEU A 564 -11.62 5.01 29.82
CA LEU A 564 -11.65 6.25 30.59
C LEU A 564 -11.19 7.46 29.76
N PRO A 565 -12.09 8.07 28.97
CA PRO A 565 -11.74 9.15 28.05
C PRO A 565 -11.16 10.37 28.75
N LEU A 566 -10.32 11.11 28.03
CA LEU A 566 -9.49 12.22 28.52
C LEU A 566 -10.16 13.27 29.45
N PRO A 567 -11.45 13.64 29.29
CA PRO A 567 -12.12 14.52 30.24
C PRO A 567 -12.14 14.00 31.69
N ILE A 568 -12.18 12.67 31.89
CA ILE A 568 -12.25 12.02 33.20
C ILE A 568 -10.96 12.22 34.02
N PRO A 569 -9.75 11.84 33.53
CA PRO A 569 -8.51 12.07 34.26
C PRO A 569 -8.18 13.56 34.42
N ARG A 570 -8.58 14.43 33.49
CA ARG A 570 -8.43 15.89 33.64
C ARG A 570 -9.26 16.42 34.81
N HIS A 571 -10.49 15.94 34.97
CA HIS A 571 -11.31 16.28 36.15
C HIS A 571 -10.67 15.77 37.44
N PHE A 572 -10.19 14.53 37.45
CA PHE A 572 -9.46 13.97 38.58
C PHE A 572 -8.30 14.87 39.03
N PHE A 573 -7.44 15.25 38.08
CA PHE A 573 -6.30 16.10 38.33
C PHE A 573 -6.70 17.46 38.91
N LYS A 574 -7.76 18.06 38.37
CA LYS A 574 -8.29 19.33 38.87
C LYS A 574 -8.76 19.23 40.33
N GLN A 575 -9.38 18.13 40.74
CA GLN A 575 -9.84 17.96 42.13
C GLN A 575 -8.66 17.77 43.10
N TYR A 576 -7.74 16.86 42.76
CA TYR A 576 -6.59 16.53 43.63
C TYR A 576 -5.55 17.65 43.71
N SER A 577 -5.33 18.42 42.64
CA SER A 577 -4.38 19.54 42.65
C SER A 577 -4.77 20.67 43.61
N MET A 578 -6.04 20.76 44.02
CA MET A 578 -6.49 21.72 45.04
C MET A 578 -6.04 21.34 46.46
N ILE A 579 -5.84 20.04 46.71
CA ILE A 579 -5.47 19.50 48.02
C ILE A 579 -4.00 19.04 48.07
N ASN A 580 -3.35 18.86 46.93
CA ASN A 580 -1.96 18.44 46.82
C ASN A 580 -1.20 19.22 45.74
N PRO A 581 -0.29 20.15 46.11
CA PRO A 581 0.52 20.89 45.13
C PRO A 581 1.59 20.01 44.44
N ASN A 582 1.95 18.87 45.02
CA ASN A 582 2.95 17.94 44.49
C ASN A 582 2.32 16.83 43.64
N PHE A 583 1.29 17.18 42.87
CA PHE A 583 0.62 16.26 41.96
C PHE A 583 1.02 16.54 40.51
N ILE A 584 1.68 15.57 39.86
CA ILE A 584 2.17 15.66 38.49
C ILE A 584 1.21 14.93 37.56
N ASN A 585 0.78 15.60 36.48
CA ASN A 585 -0.08 15.01 35.44
C ASN A 585 0.70 14.80 34.14
N ILE A 586 0.59 13.61 33.57
CA ILE A 586 1.18 13.25 32.27
C ILE A 586 0.13 12.59 31.39
N GLU A 587 -0.30 13.36 30.39
CA GLU A 587 -1.15 12.87 29.31
C GLU A 587 -0.25 12.26 28.22
N MET A 588 -0.50 11.01 27.88
CA MET A 588 0.31 10.24 26.94
C MET A 588 -0.39 10.15 25.59
N PRO A 589 0.22 10.69 24.51
CA PRO A 589 -0.40 10.70 23.20
C PRO A 589 -0.47 9.30 22.60
N ARG A 590 -1.56 9.02 21.88
CA ARG A 590 -1.85 7.77 21.15
C ARG A 590 -1.78 6.51 22.01
N THR A 591 -2.02 6.66 23.31
CA THR A 591 -1.85 5.63 24.32
C THR A 591 -3.23 5.14 24.78
N GLY A 592 -3.40 3.82 24.90
CA GLY A 592 -4.66 3.19 25.29
C GLY A 592 -4.87 3.12 26.80
N HIS A 593 -5.86 2.33 27.23
CA HIS A 593 -6.10 2.07 28.65
C HIS A 593 -4.88 1.41 29.31
N THR A 594 -4.59 1.79 30.56
CA THR A 594 -3.37 1.46 31.31
C THR A 594 -2.12 1.95 30.57
N ALA A 595 -1.80 3.23 30.76
CA ALA A 595 -0.74 3.93 30.06
C ALA A 595 0.66 3.36 30.33
N LEU A 596 0.84 2.66 31.46
CA LEU A 596 2.03 1.87 31.76
C LEU A 596 2.35 0.84 30.66
N GLY A 597 1.37 0.04 30.24
CA GLY A 597 1.54 -0.97 29.19
C GLY A 597 1.18 -0.45 27.79
N GLY A 598 0.18 0.42 27.70
CA GLY A 598 -0.43 0.88 26.45
C GLY A 598 0.33 1.98 25.69
N SER A 599 1.61 2.22 26.01
CA SER A 599 2.45 3.29 25.44
C SER A 599 3.71 2.76 24.71
N PRO A 600 3.54 1.94 23.65
CA PRO A 600 4.66 1.34 22.92
C PRO A 600 5.50 2.39 22.18
N MET A 601 6.83 2.27 22.27
CA MET A 601 7.78 3.17 21.61
C MET A 601 8.29 2.60 20.28
N VAL A 602 8.73 3.49 19.38
CA VAL A 602 9.38 3.14 18.11
C VAL A 602 10.83 2.73 18.37
N ASP A 603 11.25 1.60 17.78
CA ASP A 603 12.65 1.12 17.76
C ASP A 603 13.33 0.93 19.14
N GLU A 604 12.55 0.83 20.23
CA GLU A 604 13.04 0.64 21.60
C GLU A 604 12.26 -0.46 22.33
N GLU A 605 12.95 -1.27 23.13
CA GLU A 605 12.32 -2.22 24.04
C GLU A 605 11.70 -1.47 25.23
N GLY A 606 10.46 -1.83 25.61
CA GLY A 606 9.74 -1.25 26.75
C GLY A 606 8.65 -0.26 26.37
N THR A 607 8.13 0.47 27.37
CA THR A 607 7.05 1.46 27.20
C THR A 607 7.42 2.80 27.82
N CYS A 608 6.86 3.87 27.28
CA CYS A 608 7.13 5.20 27.82
C CYS A 608 6.52 5.38 29.22
N GLY A 609 5.39 4.73 29.50
CA GLY A 609 4.72 4.79 30.78
C GLY A 609 5.60 4.24 31.90
N TRP A 610 6.28 3.12 31.65
CA TRP A 610 7.26 2.57 32.60
C TRP A 610 8.49 3.47 32.77
N ASN A 611 9.02 4.05 31.70
CA ASN A 611 10.17 4.95 31.81
C ASN A 611 9.87 6.16 32.72
N ILE A 612 8.69 6.76 32.55
CA ILE A 612 8.24 7.89 33.37
C ILE A 612 7.99 7.45 34.81
N ALA A 613 7.28 6.32 35.01
CA ALA A 613 7.02 5.79 36.33
C ALA A 613 8.32 5.49 37.09
N VAL A 614 9.30 4.84 36.45
CA VAL A 614 10.62 4.55 37.02
C VAL A 614 11.36 5.81 37.40
N SER A 615 11.40 6.82 36.52
CA SER A 615 12.04 8.10 36.80
C SER A 615 11.41 8.78 38.03
N PHE A 616 10.08 8.79 38.12
CA PHE A 616 9.36 9.28 39.29
C PHE A 616 9.67 8.46 40.54
N MET A 617 9.69 7.12 40.45
CA MET A 617 9.95 6.27 41.61
C MET A 617 11.33 6.49 42.22
N LEU A 618 12.34 6.66 41.37
CA LEU A 618 13.71 6.90 41.80
C LEU A 618 13.92 8.32 42.31
N SER A 619 13.05 9.27 41.99
CA SER A 619 13.16 10.68 42.39
C SER A 619 11.79 11.38 42.43
N PRO A 620 10.91 11.04 43.40
CA PRO A 620 9.50 11.48 43.37
C PRO A 620 9.31 12.97 43.65
N THR A 621 10.33 13.65 44.19
CA THR A 621 10.33 15.10 44.44
C THR A 621 10.82 15.91 43.24
N PHE A 622 11.20 15.25 42.14
CA PHE A 622 11.66 15.89 40.91
C PHE A 622 10.69 15.61 39.78
N GLU A 623 10.74 16.46 38.75
CA GLU A 623 9.98 16.24 37.53
C GLU A 623 10.47 14.94 36.85
N PRO A 624 9.58 13.98 36.56
CA PRO A 624 9.98 12.74 35.90
C PRO A 624 10.41 12.97 34.45
N ASP A 625 11.32 12.13 33.94
CA ASP A 625 11.82 12.24 32.57
C ASP A 625 10.72 11.92 31.54
N ARG A 626 10.34 12.94 30.76
CA ARG A 626 9.30 12.88 29.71
C ARG A 626 9.86 12.68 28.31
N SER A 627 11.17 12.46 28.16
CA SER A 627 11.84 12.36 26.87
C SER A 627 11.24 11.28 25.95
N CYS A 628 10.71 10.20 26.53
CA CYS A 628 10.09 9.10 25.81
C CYS A 628 8.75 9.45 25.13
N LEU A 629 8.05 10.52 25.52
CA LEU A 629 6.74 10.87 24.95
C LEU A 629 6.80 11.10 23.43
N LYS A 630 7.93 11.59 22.94
CA LYS A 630 8.18 11.81 21.51
C LYS A 630 8.40 10.52 20.73
N LYS A 631 8.72 9.42 21.42
CA LYS A 631 9.01 8.10 20.85
C LYS A 631 7.80 7.18 20.83
N ILE A 632 6.67 7.57 21.45
CA ILE A 632 5.43 6.78 21.42
C ILE A 632 4.96 6.68 19.97
N SER A 633 4.71 5.44 19.53
CA SER A 633 4.34 5.09 18.16
C SER A 633 3.17 5.93 17.63
N SER A 634 3.23 6.30 16.35
CA SER A 634 2.11 6.96 15.66
C SER A 634 1.02 5.97 15.26
N ILE A 635 -0.21 6.45 15.08
CA ILE A 635 -1.30 5.65 14.48
C ILE A 635 -1.01 5.54 12.98
N ASP A 636 -0.71 4.34 12.50
CA ASP A 636 -0.36 4.08 11.09
C ASP A 636 -1.62 3.83 10.24
N PHE A 637 -2.40 4.88 10.02
CA PHE A 637 -3.58 4.82 9.16
C PHE A 637 -3.26 4.46 7.72
N ALA A 638 -2.03 4.67 7.24
CA ALA A 638 -1.63 4.31 5.89
C ALA A 638 -1.37 2.80 5.71
N GLY A 639 -1.23 2.04 6.81
CA GLY A 639 -0.92 0.61 6.76
C GLY A 639 0.48 0.31 6.24
N THR A 640 1.44 1.20 6.51
CA THR A 640 2.78 1.13 5.93
C THR A 640 3.76 0.30 6.75
N THR A 641 3.57 0.25 8.07
CA THR A 641 4.45 -0.45 9.00
C THR A 641 4.24 -1.96 8.93
N THR A 642 5.31 -2.73 9.17
CA THR A 642 5.26 -4.20 9.22
C THR A 642 4.25 -4.70 10.27
N LYS A 643 4.17 -4.01 11.42
CA LYS A 643 3.21 -4.33 12.48
C LYS A 643 1.77 -4.17 12.00
N THR A 644 1.42 -3.04 11.39
CA THR A 644 0.05 -2.85 10.86
C THR A 644 -0.27 -3.84 9.75
N LYS A 645 0.67 -4.16 8.86
CA LYS A 645 0.48 -5.17 7.80
C LYS A 645 0.22 -6.56 8.38
N GLN A 646 0.94 -6.97 9.42
CA GLN A 646 0.71 -8.26 10.10
C GLN A 646 -0.67 -8.32 10.75
N ILE A 647 -1.09 -7.24 11.42
CA ILE A 647 -2.41 -7.14 12.04
C ILE A 647 -3.51 -7.10 10.98
N ALA A 648 -3.28 -6.43 9.86
CA ALA A 648 -4.17 -6.45 8.69
C ALA A 648 -4.31 -7.86 8.12
N ILE A 649 -3.23 -8.62 7.97
CA ILE A 649 -3.30 -10.01 7.51
C ILE A 649 -4.12 -10.85 8.49
N GLN A 650 -3.96 -10.64 9.80
CA GLN A 650 -4.71 -11.36 10.82
C GLN A 650 -6.22 -11.09 10.72
N TYR A 651 -6.63 -9.81 10.68
CA TYR A 651 -8.04 -9.43 10.74
C TYR A 651 -8.73 -9.36 9.38
N PHE A 652 -8.04 -8.92 8.34
CA PHE A 652 -8.58 -8.73 6.97
C PHE A 652 -8.15 -9.82 6.00
N GLY A 653 -7.13 -10.63 6.32
CA GLY A 653 -6.58 -11.62 5.39
C GLY A 653 -5.68 -11.03 4.30
N THR A 654 -5.32 -9.76 4.42
CA THR A 654 -4.50 -9.01 3.44
C THR A 654 -3.60 -8.00 4.16
N ASP A 655 -2.45 -7.69 3.58
CA ASP A 655 -1.54 -6.65 4.09
C ASP A 655 -1.97 -5.22 3.71
N ASN A 656 -2.89 -5.08 2.76
CA ASN A 656 -3.42 -3.78 2.35
C ASN A 656 -4.77 -3.49 3.04
N ILE A 657 -4.74 -2.54 3.97
CA ILE A 657 -5.91 -2.21 4.79
C ILE A 657 -7.00 -1.51 3.98
N TRP A 658 -6.66 -0.72 2.96
CA TRP A 658 -7.63 0.12 2.24
C TRP A 658 -8.19 -0.53 0.97
N VAL A 659 -7.33 -1.08 0.10
CA VAL A 659 -7.74 -1.63 -1.20
C VAL A 659 -6.88 -2.85 -1.51
N LEU A 660 -7.48 -4.01 -1.77
CA LEU A 660 -6.69 -5.13 -2.28
C LEU A 660 -6.03 -4.67 -3.59
N LYS A 661 -4.68 -4.76 -3.70
CA LYS A 661 -4.08 -4.86 -5.03
C LYS A 661 -4.79 -6.05 -5.67
N MET A 662 -5.50 -5.81 -6.77
CA MET A 662 -6.19 -6.89 -7.46
C MET A 662 -5.18 -8.02 -7.69
N ASN A 663 -5.35 -9.13 -6.97
CA ASN A 663 -4.82 -10.39 -7.43
C ASN A 663 -5.48 -10.62 -8.79
N GLN A 664 -4.67 -10.85 -9.81
CA GLN A 664 -5.05 -11.00 -11.22
C GLN A 664 -5.95 -12.23 -11.51
N ASN A 665 -6.88 -12.64 -10.64
CA ASN A 665 -7.66 -13.87 -10.79
C ASN A 665 -9.15 -13.78 -10.38
N GLY A 666 -9.77 -12.59 -10.33
CA GLY A 666 -11.23 -12.46 -10.21
C GLY A 666 -11.82 -12.02 -11.55
N CYS A 667 -12.41 -12.94 -12.32
CA CYS A 667 -13.10 -12.56 -13.56
C CYS A 667 -14.40 -11.82 -13.22
N THR A 668 -14.43 -10.52 -13.51
CA THR A 668 -15.68 -9.78 -13.77
C THR A 668 -16.30 -10.33 -15.04
N ASN A 669 -17.60 -10.60 -15.04
CA ASN A 669 -18.30 -10.96 -16.27
C ASN A 669 -18.59 -9.67 -17.07
N PHE A 670 -18.49 -9.78 -18.39
CA PHE A 670 -18.69 -8.64 -19.29
C PHE A 670 -20.13 -8.08 -19.18
N GLU A 671 -21.10 -8.93 -18.85
CA GLU A 671 -22.51 -8.60 -18.67
C GLU A 671 -22.79 -7.64 -17.50
N ASP A 672 -21.89 -7.57 -16.52
CA ASP A 672 -22.06 -6.76 -15.31
C ASP A 672 -21.74 -5.27 -15.53
N LEU A 673 -21.18 -4.92 -16.70
CA LEU A 673 -20.88 -3.53 -17.06
C LEU A 673 -22.15 -2.73 -17.33
N SER A 674 -22.14 -1.43 -17.00
CA SER A 674 -23.28 -0.53 -17.27
C SER A 674 -23.47 -0.29 -18.77
N ASN A 675 -24.64 0.18 -19.21
CA ASN A 675 -24.88 0.43 -20.64
C ASN A 675 -23.91 1.46 -21.20
N GLU A 676 -23.55 2.48 -20.41
CA GLU A 676 -22.60 3.53 -20.77
C GLU A 676 -21.23 2.93 -21.08
N ILE A 677 -20.73 2.04 -20.21
CA ILE A 677 -19.45 1.37 -20.41
C ILE A 677 -19.51 0.41 -21.60
N ILE A 678 -20.63 -0.31 -21.78
CA ILE A 678 -20.83 -1.19 -22.94
C ILE A 678 -20.84 -0.38 -24.24
N TYR A 679 -21.41 0.83 -24.25
CA TYR A 679 -21.34 1.72 -25.39
C TYR A 679 -19.91 2.18 -25.67
N GLU A 680 -19.16 2.60 -24.65
CA GLU A 680 -17.74 2.93 -24.82
C GLU A 680 -16.95 1.75 -25.39
N ILE A 681 -17.22 0.53 -24.94
CA ILE A 681 -16.57 -0.68 -25.45
C ILE A 681 -16.97 -0.95 -26.90
N PHE A 682 -18.26 -0.84 -27.23
CA PHE A 682 -18.74 -1.04 -28.59
C PHE A 682 -18.26 0.05 -29.55
N ASP A 683 -17.92 1.26 -29.08
CA ASP A 683 -17.28 2.29 -29.90
C ASP A 683 -15.88 1.87 -30.38
N PHE A 684 -15.19 0.99 -29.64
CA PHE A 684 -13.92 0.40 -30.07
C PHE A 684 -14.09 -0.82 -30.99
N LEU A 685 -15.29 -1.38 -31.10
CA LEU A 685 -15.58 -2.53 -31.95
C LEU A 685 -16.30 -2.07 -33.24
N ASP A 686 -16.12 -2.82 -34.31
CA ASP A 686 -16.99 -2.65 -35.46
C ASP A 686 -18.43 -3.02 -35.07
N THR A 687 -19.41 -2.15 -35.35
CA THR A 687 -20.79 -2.36 -34.87
C THR A 687 -21.43 -3.61 -35.50
N TYR A 688 -21.04 -3.99 -36.73
CA TYR A 688 -21.52 -5.24 -37.34
C TYR A 688 -20.93 -6.47 -36.66
N GLN A 689 -19.63 -6.47 -36.34
CA GLN A 689 -19.00 -7.53 -35.54
C GLN A 689 -19.57 -7.60 -34.11
N ALA A 690 -19.79 -6.46 -33.48
CA ALA A 690 -20.43 -6.40 -32.17
C ALA A 690 -21.85 -6.97 -32.21
N TYR A 691 -22.61 -6.70 -33.28
CA TYR A 691 -23.90 -7.33 -33.52
C TYR A 691 -23.76 -8.85 -33.66
N GLU A 692 -22.90 -9.35 -34.54
CA GLU A 692 -22.71 -10.80 -34.75
C GLU A 692 -22.33 -11.54 -33.45
N ILE A 693 -21.44 -10.95 -32.65
CA ILE A 693 -20.93 -11.56 -31.42
C ILE A 693 -21.95 -11.45 -30.27
N PHE A 694 -22.51 -10.26 -30.04
CA PHE A 694 -23.26 -9.97 -28.82
C PHE A 694 -24.79 -10.04 -28.98
N SER A 695 -25.35 -10.02 -30.19
CA SER A 695 -26.81 -10.05 -30.40
C SER A 695 -27.47 -11.35 -29.94
N ASN A 696 -26.69 -12.43 -29.88
CA ASN A 696 -27.15 -13.76 -29.48
C ASN A 696 -26.89 -14.08 -28.01
N LEU A 697 -26.10 -13.26 -27.30
CA LEU A 697 -25.79 -13.49 -25.88
C LEU A 697 -27.00 -13.24 -24.98
N ASN A 698 -27.68 -12.10 -25.14
CA ASN A 698 -28.91 -11.79 -24.43
C ASN A 698 -29.72 -10.67 -25.10
N ILE A 699 -30.95 -10.48 -24.62
CA ILE A 699 -31.88 -9.47 -25.15
C ILE A 699 -31.38 -8.04 -24.90
N ARG A 700 -30.68 -7.78 -23.78
CA ARG A 700 -30.14 -6.45 -23.44
C ARG A 700 -29.12 -6.00 -24.49
N PHE A 701 -28.11 -6.82 -24.81
CA PHE A 701 -27.11 -6.48 -25.83
C PHE A 701 -27.70 -6.38 -27.23
N ARG A 702 -28.67 -7.24 -27.57
CA ARG A 702 -29.41 -7.10 -28.83
C ARG A 702 -30.10 -5.75 -28.94
N ASN A 703 -30.82 -5.31 -27.90
CA ASN A 703 -31.54 -4.04 -27.89
C ASN A 703 -30.59 -2.83 -27.93
N ILE A 704 -29.45 -2.91 -27.23
CA ILE A 704 -28.40 -1.88 -27.26
C ILE A 704 -27.89 -1.67 -28.69
N LEU A 705 -27.71 -2.76 -29.45
CA LEU A 705 -27.17 -2.73 -30.80
C LEU A 705 -28.22 -2.40 -31.88
N THR A 706 -29.52 -2.64 -31.65
CA THR A 706 -30.57 -2.44 -32.66
C THR A 706 -31.54 -1.29 -32.41
N LEU A 707 -31.74 -0.85 -31.16
CA LEU A 707 -32.79 0.12 -30.79
C LEU A 707 -32.25 1.43 -30.19
N SER A 708 -30.93 1.61 -30.14
CA SER A 708 -30.30 2.83 -29.61
C SER A 708 -30.31 3.99 -30.62
N ASP A 709 -30.25 5.24 -30.14
CA ASP A 709 -30.15 6.45 -30.97
C ASP A 709 -28.70 6.90 -31.26
N LEU A 710 -27.70 6.20 -30.69
CA LEU A 710 -26.29 6.59 -30.79
C LEU A 710 -25.74 6.42 -32.21
N SER A 711 -24.79 7.25 -32.66
CA SER A 711 -24.16 7.05 -33.98
C SER A 711 -23.39 5.72 -34.04
N ILE A 712 -23.45 5.01 -35.17
CA ILE A 712 -22.71 3.75 -35.35
C ILE A 712 -21.70 3.80 -36.50
N ASN A 713 -20.64 2.99 -36.37
CA ASN A 713 -19.59 2.82 -37.37
C ASN A 713 -19.67 1.40 -37.93
N VAL A 714 -19.85 1.28 -39.25
CA VAL A 714 -20.09 -0.02 -39.90
C VAL A 714 -18.97 -0.35 -40.87
N ASN A 715 -18.27 -1.44 -40.61
CA ASN A 715 -17.18 -1.97 -41.40
C ASN A 715 -17.49 -3.40 -41.86
N ILE A 716 -17.84 -3.51 -43.14
CA ILE A 716 -18.24 -4.74 -43.79
C ILE A 716 -17.26 -5.15 -44.89
N PHE A 717 -15.96 -4.85 -44.72
CA PHE A 717 -14.94 -5.18 -45.72
C PHE A 717 -14.94 -6.68 -46.11
N ASN A 718 -14.94 -7.58 -45.12
CA ASN A 718 -14.78 -9.02 -45.35
C ASN A 718 -16.10 -9.81 -45.42
N ILE A 719 -17.25 -9.13 -45.51
CA ILE A 719 -18.54 -9.81 -45.48
C ILE A 719 -18.82 -10.54 -46.81
N SER A 720 -19.31 -11.79 -46.71
CA SER A 720 -19.83 -12.50 -47.87
C SER A 720 -21.18 -11.92 -48.30
N LYS A 721 -21.53 -12.04 -49.59
CA LYS A 721 -22.84 -11.61 -50.08
C LYS A 721 -24.00 -12.25 -49.31
N LEU A 722 -23.92 -13.56 -49.10
CA LEU A 722 -24.95 -14.33 -48.40
C LEU A 722 -25.11 -13.85 -46.95
N SER A 723 -23.98 -13.62 -46.26
CA SER A 723 -23.96 -13.13 -44.88
C SER A 723 -24.55 -11.72 -44.77
N PHE A 724 -24.25 -10.84 -45.72
CA PHE A 724 -24.83 -9.49 -45.76
C PHE A 724 -26.34 -9.55 -46.00
N GLU A 725 -26.80 -10.33 -46.98
CA GLU A 725 -28.23 -10.46 -47.31
C GLU A 725 -29.05 -11.02 -46.13
N GLN A 726 -28.50 -11.98 -45.37
CA GLN A 726 -29.15 -12.53 -44.18
C GLN A 726 -29.34 -11.50 -43.06
N HIS A 727 -28.36 -10.62 -42.86
CA HIS A 727 -28.36 -9.64 -41.77
C HIS A 727 -28.88 -8.26 -42.18
N TYR A 728 -29.10 -8.03 -43.49
CA TYR A 728 -29.54 -6.75 -44.04
C TYR A 728 -30.84 -6.25 -43.41
N GLU A 729 -31.87 -7.10 -43.37
CA GLU A 729 -33.17 -6.72 -42.83
C GLU A 729 -33.16 -6.56 -41.30
N GLN A 730 -32.32 -7.32 -40.60
CA GLN A 730 -32.31 -7.37 -39.13
C GLN A 730 -31.46 -6.27 -38.49
N PHE A 731 -30.36 -5.88 -39.16
CA PHE A 731 -29.40 -4.92 -38.62
C PHE A 731 -29.27 -3.68 -39.51
N PHE A 732 -28.91 -3.85 -40.77
CA PHE A 732 -28.51 -2.72 -41.62
C PHE A 732 -29.67 -1.77 -41.89
N LYS A 733 -30.82 -2.32 -42.31
CA LYS A 733 -32.03 -1.56 -42.65
C LYS A 733 -32.54 -0.71 -41.48
N CYS A 734 -32.58 -1.29 -40.28
CA CYS A 734 -33.07 -0.62 -39.07
C CYS A 734 -32.16 0.53 -38.61
N ASN A 735 -30.87 0.47 -38.91
CA ASN A 735 -29.88 1.43 -38.44
C ASN A 735 -29.49 2.51 -39.46
N THR A 736 -30.07 2.53 -40.67
CA THR A 736 -29.69 3.47 -41.75
C THR A 736 -29.69 4.95 -41.36
N HIS A 737 -30.60 5.36 -40.48
CA HIS A 737 -30.72 6.74 -39.98
C HIS A 737 -29.59 7.16 -39.02
N ARG A 738 -28.82 6.21 -38.46
CA ARG A 738 -27.79 6.43 -37.43
C ARG A 738 -26.37 6.00 -37.85
N ILE A 739 -26.20 5.44 -39.04
CA ILE A 739 -24.87 5.11 -39.60
C ILE A 739 -24.10 6.40 -39.86
N HIS A 740 -22.96 6.56 -39.17
CA HIS A 740 -22.07 7.71 -39.29
C HIS A 740 -20.89 7.46 -40.23
N SER A 741 -20.31 6.26 -40.17
CA SER A 741 -19.24 5.82 -41.06
C SER A 741 -19.54 4.45 -41.65
N LEU A 742 -19.17 4.25 -42.92
CA LEU A 742 -19.41 3.02 -43.67
C LEU A 742 -18.18 2.62 -44.48
N TYR A 743 -17.69 1.39 -44.28
CA TYR A 743 -16.52 0.82 -44.94
C TYR A 743 -16.91 -0.46 -45.69
N ILE A 744 -16.68 -0.50 -47.00
CA ILE A 744 -17.14 -1.59 -47.88
C ILE A 744 -16.02 -1.99 -48.85
N SER A 745 -15.85 -3.30 -49.10
CA SER A 745 -15.00 -3.77 -50.20
C SER A 745 -15.61 -4.76 -51.18
N ASN A 746 -16.88 -5.12 -50.98
CA ASN A 746 -17.57 -6.03 -51.87
C ASN A 746 -18.42 -5.22 -52.88
N PRO A 747 -18.13 -5.27 -54.20
CA PRO A 747 -18.86 -4.49 -55.21
C PRO A 747 -20.35 -4.85 -55.27
N ILE A 748 -20.72 -6.10 -55.01
CA ILE A 748 -22.13 -6.53 -55.03
C ILE A 748 -22.92 -5.89 -53.87
N VAL A 749 -22.27 -5.71 -52.71
CA VAL A 749 -22.87 -5.06 -51.54
C VAL A 749 -23.11 -3.57 -51.79
N ILE A 750 -22.22 -2.93 -52.56
CA ILE A 750 -22.36 -1.52 -52.97
C ILE A 750 -23.57 -1.36 -53.88
N ASP A 751 -23.72 -2.21 -54.88
CA ASP A 751 -24.91 -2.18 -55.73
C ASP A 751 -26.19 -2.45 -54.91
N LEU A 752 -26.15 -3.34 -53.92
CA LEU A 752 -27.30 -3.57 -53.03
C LEU A 752 -27.66 -2.36 -52.16
N ILE A 753 -26.68 -1.58 -51.70
CA ILE A 753 -26.89 -0.41 -50.83
C ILE A 753 -27.24 0.84 -51.65
N PHE A 754 -26.61 1.03 -52.81
CA PHE A 754 -26.62 2.28 -53.57
C PHE A 754 -27.38 2.21 -54.92
N SER A 755 -27.95 1.07 -55.31
CA SER A 755 -28.75 0.99 -56.54
C SER A 755 -30.06 1.80 -56.45
N SER A 756 -30.35 2.55 -57.51
CA SER A 756 -31.49 3.48 -57.67
C SER A 756 -32.89 2.85 -57.56
N ILE A 757 -32.97 1.52 -57.48
CA ILE A 757 -34.22 0.74 -57.48
C ILE A 757 -34.81 0.58 -56.06
N LYS A 758 -34.08 0.94 -54.99
CA LYS A 758 -34.57 0.86 -53.59
C LYS A 758 -34.47 2.22 -52.87
N ASN A 759 -35.33 3.16 -53.22
CA ASN A 759 -35.34 4.54 -52.74
C ASN A 759 -35.87 4.80 -51.30
N ASP A 760 -35.99 3.79 -50.44
CA ASP A 760 -36.56 4.00 -49.08
C ASP A 760 -35.51 4.25 -47.97
N LEU A 761 -34.21 4.19 -48.29
CA LEU A 761 -33.13 4.17 -47.27
C LEU A 761 -32.04 5.20 -47.61
N LEU A 762 -32.31 6.48 -47.30
CA LEU A 762 -31.30 7.53 -47.35
C LEU A 762 -30.42 7.48 -46.09
N LEU A 763 -29.11 7.32 -46.28
CA LEU A 763 -28.11 7.37 -45.20
C LEU A 763 -27.84 8.83 -44.75
N THR A 764 -28.88 9.49 -44.24
CA THR A 764 -28.93 10.96 -44.00
C THR A 764 -27.87 11.48 -43.02
N ARG A 765 -27.33 10.63 -42.13
CA ARG A 765 -26.28 10.97 -41.16
C ARG A 765 -24.87 10.50 -41.58
N LEU A 766 -24.72 9.89 -42.75
CA LEU A 766 -23.43 9.36 -43.19
C LEU A 766 -22.43 10.50 -43.44
N ARG A 767 -21.31 10.46 -42.71
CA ARG A 767 -20.21 11.44 -42.83
C ARG A 767 -18.96 10.88 -43.49
N ILE A 768 -18.71 9.59 -43.32
CA ILE A 768 -17.50 8.92 -43.81
C ILE A 768 -17.89 7.71 -44.64
N LEU A 769 -17.42 7.65 -45.89
CA LEU A 769 -17.58 6.51 -46.77
C LEU A 769 -16.22 6.04 -47.27
N CYS A 770 -15.88 4.78 -47.01
CA CYS A 770 -14.66 4.15 -47.49
C CYS A 770 -14.99 2.91 -48.33
N LEU A 771 -14.34 2.84 -49.48
CA LEU A 771 -14.66 1.95 -50.56
C LEU A 771 -13.36 1.34 -51.07
N LYS A 772 -13.20 0.01 -50.99
CA LYS A 772 -11.96 -0.68 -51.39
C LYS A 772 -12.23 -1.80 -52.40
N ASN A 773 -11.34 -2.01 -53.36
CA ASN A 773 -11.48 -3.04 -54.39
C ASN A 773 -12.79 -2.94 -55.20
N ILE A 774 -13.10 -1.74 -55.72
CA ILE A 774 -14.35 -1.50 -56.47
C ILE A 774 -14.10 -1.21 -57.94
N ASP A 775 -14.99 -1.71 -58.81
CA ASP A 775 -15.09 -1.29 -60.20
C ASP A 775 -16.07 -0.12 -60.30
N LEU A 776 -15.55 1.08 -60.59
CA LEU A 776 -16.37 2.29 -60.66
C LEU A 776 -17.26 2.33 -61.92
N ASN A 777 -17.00 1.47 -62.92
CA ASN A 777 -17.83 1.38 -64.12
C ASN A 777 -19.13 0.60 -63.89
N ASP A 778 -19.14 -0.31 -62.91
CA ASP A 778 -20.33 -1.11 -62.55
C ASP A 778 -21.34 -0.28 -61.72
N CYS A 779 -20.86 0.77 -61.06
CA CYS A 779 -21.63 1.63 -60.17
C CYS A 779 -22.25 2.85 -60.89
N LYS A 780 -23.07 2.64 -61.93
CA LYS A 780 -23.58 3.70 -62.82
C LYS A 780 -24.31 4.86 -62.10
N ASP A 781 -25.06 4.54 -61.04
CA ASP A 781 -25.89 5.50 -60.27
C ASP A 781 -25.26 5.95 -58.94
N PHE A 782 -24.06 5.45 -58.61
CA PHE A 782 -23.46 5.62 -57.28
C PHE A 782 -23.15 7.06 -56.92
N PHE A 783 -22.49 7.79 -57.83
CA PHE A 783 -22.18 9.20 -57.59
C PHE A 783 -23.43 10.07 -57.52
N ASP A 784 -24.50 9.68 -58.23
CA ASP A 784 -25.77 10.39 -58.20
C ASP A 784 -26.46 10.21 -56.84
N TYR A 785 -26.33 9.03 -56.22
CA TYR A 785 -26.73 8.81 -54.82
C TYR A 785 -25.89 9.63 -53.83
N LEU A 786 -24.56 9.67 -54.00
CA LEU A 786 -23.68 10.42 -53.08
C LEU A 786 -24.01 11.92 -53.05
N ILE A 787 -24.47 12.49 -54.16
CA ILE A 787 -24.90 13.90 -54.22
C ILE A 787 -26.10 14.15 -53.29
N LEU A 788 -26.94 13.15 -53.05
CA LEU A 788 -28.12 13.24 -52.17
C LEU A 788 -27.77 13.17 -50.68
N LEU A 789 -26.52 12.88 -50.31
CA LEU A 789 -26.11 12.73 -48.90
C LEU A 789 -25.65 14.07 -48.30
N PRO A 790 -26.44 14.69 -47.42
CA PRO A 790 -26.20 16.08 -47.00
C PRO A 790 -25.00 16.24 -46.05
N GLN A 791 -24.54 15.15 -45.42
CA GLN A 791 -23.48 15.18 -44.40
C GLN A 791 -22.17 14.51 -44.83
N LEU A 792 -22.08 14.00 -46.07
CA LEU A 792 -20.92 13.24 -46.54
C LEU A 792 -19.68 14.16 -46.64
N SER A 793 -18.82 14.06 -45.64
CA SER A 793 -17.65 14.94 -45.48
C SER A 793 -16.34 14.26 -45.87
N THR A 794 -16.29 12.93 -45.86
CA THR A 794 -15.09 12.11 -46.11
C THR A 794 -15.41 10.98 -47.08
N LEU A 795 -14.65 10.91 -48.18
CA LEU A 795 -14.77 9.86 -49.20
C LEU A 795 -13.40 9.25 -49.51
N ILE A 796 -13.27 7.93 -49.38
CA ILE A 796 -12.05 7.17 -49.66
C ILE A 796 -12.38 6.07 -50.67
N ILE A 797 -11.70 6.03 -51.81
CA ILE A 797 -11.93 5.04 -52.87
C ILE A 797 -10.63 4.38 -53.28
N TYR A 798 -10.60 3.05 -53.28
CA TYR A 798 -9.57 2.22 -53.90
C TYR A 798 -10.20 1.37 -55.01
N SER A 799 -9.88 1.68 -56.27
CA SER A 799 -10.31 0.90 -57.41
C SER A 799 -9.20 -0.03 -57.89
N PHE A 800 -9.56 -1.25 -58.31
CA PHE A 800 -8.59 -2.27 -58.74
C PHE A 800 -8.41 -2.38 -60.26
N LYS A 801 -9.34 -1.83 -61.06
CA LYS A 801 -9.39 -2.04 -62.51
C LYS A 801 -8.65 -0.93 -63.27
N LYS A 802 -8.12 -1.31 -64.44
CA LYS A 802 -7.24 -0.48 -65.28
C LYS A 802 -7.93 0.51 -66.22
N ASP A 803 -9.24 0.40 -66.48
CA ASP A 803 -9.90 1.23 -67.51
C ASP A 803 -11.00 2.12 -66.91
N CYS A 804 -10.65 3.11 -66.09
CA CYS A 804 -11.61 4.07 -65.52
C CYS A 804 -11.38 5.48 -66.10
N ASP A 805 -12.42 6.11 -66.64
CA ASP A 805 -12.36 7.50 -67.10
C ASP A 805 -12.24 8.46 -65.90
N ARG A 806 -11.00 8.88 -65.62
CA ARG A 806 -10.66 9.77 -64.49
C ARG A 806 -11.35 11.12 -64.59
N ILE A 807 -11.56 11.64 -65.80
CA ILE A 807 -12.18 12.96 -66.02
C ILE A 807 -13.62 12.95 -65.53
N ILE A 808 -14.38 11.90 -65.89
CA ILE A 808 -15.76 11.72 -65.41
C ILE A 808 -15.80 11.60 -63.88
N ILE A 809 -14.88 10.83 -63.29
CA ILE A 809 -14.81 10.66 -61.84
C ILE A 809 -14.53 11.98 -61.14
N TYR A 810 -13.54 12.75 -61.58
CA TYR A 810 -13.23 14.07 -61.01
C TYR A 810 -14.42 15.02 -61.14
N HIS A 811 -15.09 15.06 -62.30
CA HIS A 811 -16.27 15.90 -62.50
C HIS A 811 -17.42 15.57 -61.55
N LYS A 812 -17.71 14.28 -61.34
CA LYS A 812 -18.77 13.88 -60.41
C LYS A 812 -18.37 14.13 -58.96
N LEU A 813 -17.10 13.88 -58.61
CA LEU A 813 -16.58 14.02 -57.25
C LEU A 813 -16.53 15.48 -56.78
N PHE A 814 -16.12 16.40 -57.65
CA PHE A 814 -16.04 17.83 -57.31
C PHE A 814 -17.41 18.50 -57.16
N ARG A 815 -18.49 17.83 -57.55
CA ARG A 815 -19.88 18.29 -57.36
C ARG A 815 -20.49 17.88 -56.02
N LEU A 816 -19.80 17.07 -55.21
CA LEU A 816 -20.31 16.65 -53.91
C LEU A 816 -20.31 17.84 -52.93
N PRO A 817 -21.48 18.28 -52.43
CA PRO A 817 -21.65 19.61 -51.84
C PRO A 817 -21.03 19.79 -50.45
N ALA A 818 -20.84 18.69 -49.70
CA ALA A 818 -20.35 18.70 -48.33
C ALA A 818 -18.96 18.04 -48.18
N LEU A 819 -18.34 17.59 -49.27
CA LEU A 819 -17.12 16.79 -49.23
C LEU A 819 -15.91 17.64 -48.86
N LYS A 820 -15.24 17.32 -47.74
CA LYS A 820 -14.05 18.02 -47.25
C LYS A 820 -12.77 17.22 -47.39
N TYR A 821 -12.84 15.90 -47.22
CA TYR A 821 -11.69 14.99 -47.34
C TYR A 821 -11.94 13.97 -48.44
N CYS A 822 -10.99 13.84 -49.36
CA CYS A 822 -11.05 12.88 -50.44
C CYS A 822 -9.72 12.13 -50.59
N LYS A 823 -9.77 10.79 -50.62
CA LYS A 823 -8.65 9.94 -51.04
C LYS A 823 -9.07 9.06 -52.22
N LEU A 824 -8.28 9.09 -53.30
CA LEU A 824 -8.52 8.34 -54.52
C LEU A 824 -7.29 7.50 -54.86
N SER A 825 -7.47 6.20 -55.04
CA SER A 825 -6.47 5.29 -55.60
C SER A 825 -7.07 4.60 -56.82
N LEU A 826 -6.56 4.96 -58.01
CA LEU A 826 -7.02 4.46 -59.30
C LEU A 826 -5.88 3.71 -59.99
N ASN A 827 -6.17 2.53 -60.52
CA ASN A 827 -5.15 1.59 -60.98
C ASN A 827 -4.92 1.71 -62.49
N ASP A 828 -4.66 2.91 -63.04
CA ASP A 828 -4.58 3.10 -64.51
C ASP A 828 -3.24 3.70 -65.00
N SER A 829 -2.82 3.26 -66.19
CA SER A 829 -1.66 3.65 -67.01
C SER A 829 -2.03 4.37 -68.33
N SER A 830 -3.30 4.71 -68.56
CA SER A 830 -3.76 5.33 -69.80
C SER A 830 -3.34 6.79 -69.95
N ASN A 831 -3.11 7.23 -71.19
CA ASN A 831 -2.71 8.59 -71.52
C ASN A 831 -3.86 9.56 -71.28
N PHE A 832 -3.62 10.60 -70.47
CA PHE A 832 -4.56 11.70 -70.27
C PHE A 832 -4.83 12.41 -71.62
N PRO A 833 -6.07 12.42 -72.15
CA PRO A 833 -6.38 13.11 -73.38
C PRO A 833 -6.12 14.62 -73.22
N GLN A 834 -5.48 15.23 -74.22
CA GLN A 834 -5.10 16.65 -74.18
C GLN A 834 -6.30 17.61 -74.34
N GLU A 835 -7.51 17.09 -74.55
CA GLU A 835 -8.73 17.87 -74.75
C GLU A 835 -9.78 17.59 -73.66
N VAL A 836 -10.40 18.70 -73.21
CA VAL A 836 -11.68 18.83 -72.50
C VAL A 836 -11.65 18.81 -70.95
N PHE A 837 -11.21 19.92 -70.35
CA PHE A 837 -12.01 20.57 -69.32
C PHE A 837 -12.63 21.84 -69.93
N SER A 838 -13.91 21.78 -70.32
CA SER A 838 -14.66 22.98 -70.73
C SER A 838 -14.86 23.88 -69.52
N THR A 839 -14.43 25.14 -69.62
CA THR A 839 -14.51 26.20 -68.59
C THR A 839 -15.94 26.70 -68.33
N THR A 840 -16.97 25.86 -68.53
CA THR A 840 -18.39 26.26 -68.52
C THR A 840 -19.20 25.67 -67.35
N TYR A 841 -18.56 25.20 -66.28
CA TYR A 841 -19.27 24.72 -65.08
C TYR A 841 -18.81 25.45 -63.81
N ASP A 842 -19.62 26.41 -63.35
CA ASP A 842 -19.41 27.37 -62.26
C ASP A 842 -19.44 26.80 -60.83
N THR A 843 -19.13 25.52 -60.60
CA THR A 843 -19.21 24.92 -59.25
C THR A 843 -17.84 24.47 -58.75
N PHE A 844 -17.27 25.24 -57.83
CA PHE A 844 -16.07 24.87 -57.08
C PHE A 844 -16.37 23.82 -56.02
N SER A 845 -15.43 22.90 -55.79
CA SER A 845 -15.55 21.86 -54.79
C SER A 845 -15.26 22.39 -53.37
N SER A 846 -15.94 21.82 -52.36
CA SER A 846 -15.71 22.08 -50.94
C SER A 846 -14.49 21.36 -50.36
N ILE A 847 -13.73 20.61 -51.16
CA ILE A 847 -12.62 19.77 -50.70
C ILE A 847 -11.49 20.63 -50.09
N GLU A 848 -11.14 20.30 -48.85
CA GLU A 848 -10.04 20.90 -48.09
C GLU A 848 -8.81 19.96 -48.04
N HIS A 849 -9.01 18.64 -48.19
CA HIS A 849 -7.96 17.63 -48.15
C HIS A 849 -8.09 16.66 -49.32
N LEU A 850 -7.09 16.61 -50.21
CA LEU A 850 -7.08 15.75 -51.39
C LEU A 850 -5.84 14.85 -51.39
N ILE A 851 -6.05 13.54 -51.46
CA ILE A 851 -5.01 12.51 -51.60
C ILE A 851 -5.24 11.74 -52.89
N ILE A 852 -4.27 11.76 -53.79
CA ILE A 852 -4.25 10.98 -55.03
C ILE A 852 -3.15 9.93 -54.91
N ASP A 853 -3.55 8.70 -54.61
CA ASP A 853 -2.72 7.52 -54.37
C ASP A 853 -2.59 6.68 -55.66
N CYS A 854 -2.21 7.36 -56.75
CA CYS A 854 -1.91 6.78 -58.06
C CYS A 854 -0.94 7.70 -58.84
N ASN A 855 -0.51 7.26 -60.04
CA ASN A 855 0.30 8.08 -60.93
C ASN A 855 -0.55 9.16 -61.61
N VAL A 856 -0.09 10.41 -61.54
CA VAL A 856 -0.71 11.61 -62.10
C VAL A 856 0.31 12.32 -62.99
N TYR A 857 -0.09 12.74 -64.18
CA TYR A 857 0.78 13.59 -65.00
C TYR A 857 0.75 15.04 -64.53
N PHE A 858 1.86 15.75 -64.67
CA PHE A 858 1.96 17.15 -64.25
C PHE A 858 0.86 18.04 -64.86
N ASN A 859 0.57 17.91 -66.16
CA ASN A 859 -0.54 18.62 -66.81
C ASN A 859 -1.93 18.25 -66.26
N GLU A 860 -2.18 16.97 -65.97
CA GLU A 860 -3.44 16.51 -65.36
C GLU A 860 -3.68 17.21 -64.02
N LEU A 861 -2.64 17.33 -63.19
CA LEU A 861 -2.72 18.05 -61.92
C LEU A 861 -3.10 19.53 -62.10
N LEU A 862 -2.49 20.22 -63.07
CA LEU A 862 -2.80 21.63 -63.34
C LEU A 862 -4.26 21.86 -63.77
N HIS A 863 -4.90 20.85 -64.36
CA HIS A 863 -6.32 20.92 -64.70
C HIS A 863 -7.25 20.65 -63.51
N ILE A 864 -6.80 19.89 -62.51
CA ILE A 864 -7.60 19.53 -61.33
C ILE A 864 -7.62 20.68 -60.31
N LEU A 865 -6.48 21.30 -60.04
CA LEU A 865 -6.32 22.28 -58.95
C LEU A 865 -7.29 23.49 -59.01
N PRO A 866 -7.67 24.05 -60.18
CA PRO A 866 -8.66 25.13 -60.25
C PRO A 866 -10.04 24.78 -59.67
N TYR A 867 -10.42 23.49 -59.65
CA TYR A 867 -11.72 23.04 -59.15
C TYR A 867 -11.76 22.86 -57.63
N VAL A 868 -10.61 22.92 -56.95
CA VAL A 868 -10.47 22.75 -55.49
C VAL A 868 -9.83 23.99 -54.84
N PRO A 869 -10.45 25.18 -54.94
CA PRO A 869 -9.83 26.44 -54.47
C PRO A 869 -9.65 26.51 -52.95
N HIS A 870 -10.40 25.71 -52.18
CA HIS A 870 -10.35 25.67 -50.71
C HIS A 870 -9.31 24.69 -50.15
N LEU A 871 -8.50 24.08 -51.02
CA LEU A 871 -7.56 23.05 -50.64
C LEU A 871 -6.54 23.53 -49.59
N ARG A 872 -6.46 22.80 -48.47
CA ARG A 872 -5.49 23.01 -47.38
C ARG A 872 -4.37 21.98 -47.41
N ARG A 873 -4.67 20.73 -47.79
CA ARG A 873 -3.70 19.65 -47.88
C ARG A 873 -3.79 18.92 -49.22
N LEU A 874 -2.66 18.78 -49.90
CA LEU A 874 -2.52 18.01 -51.13
C LEU A 874 -1.50 16.90 -50.93
N SER A 875 -1.87 15.65 -51.26
CA SER A 875 -0.93 14.52 -51.28
C SER A 875 -1.03 13.79 -52.60
N ILE A 876 0.11 13.57 -53.27
CA ILE A 876 0.17 12.85 -54.55
C ILE A 876 1.26 11.79 -54.43
N LYS A 877 0.88 10.52 -54.64
CA LYS A 877 1.82 9.40 -54.52
C LYS A 877 2.85 9.34 -55.63
N SER A 878 2.53 9.79 -56.84
CA SER A 878 3.46 9.72 -57.96
C SER A 878 3.05 10.78 -58.98
N LEU A 879 3.84 11.85 -59.07
CA LEU A 879 3.66 12.93 -60.03
C LEU A 879 4.74 12.77 -61.11
N THR A 880 4.32 12.47 -62.32
CA THR A 880 5.23 12.21 -63.45
C THR A 880 5.28 13.42 -64.39
N SER A 881 6.47 13.73 -64.91
CA SER A 881 6.63 14.80 -65.91
C SER A 881 5.78 14.53 -67.16
N SER A 882 5.22 15.59 -67.74
CA SER A 882 4.48 15.56 -69.00
C SER A 882 5.35 16.12 -70.13
N TYR A 883 5.27 15.55 -71.34
CA TYR A 883 5.94 16.11 -72.53
C TYR A 883 5.38 17.52 -72.83
N GLY A 884 5.98 18.58 -72.28
CA GLY A 884 5.56 19.98 -72.48
C GLY A 884 6.17 20.93 -71.45
N GLN A 885 6.35 22.21 -71.83
CA GLN A 885 6.88 23.23 -70.90
C GLN A 885 5.84 23.60 -69.83
N VAL A 886 6.26 23.57 -68.56
CA VAL A 886 5.44 24.07 -67.43
C VAL A 886 5.23 25.57 -67.60
N PRO A 887 3.97 26.08 -67.55
CA PRO A 887 3.72 27.51 -67.62
C PRO A 887 4.43 28.26 -66.49
N HIS A 888 5.14 29.34 -66.82
CA HIS A 888 5.80 30.17 -65.81
C HIS A 888 4.82 30.89 -64.84
N LYS A 889 3.55 31.02 -65.25
CA LYS A 889 2.49 31.67 -64.47
C LYS A 889 1.19 30.89 -64.58
N PHE A 890 0.54 30.63 -63.45
CA PHE A 890 -0.77 29.98 -63.41
C PHE A 890 -1.91 31.00 -63.36
N SER A 891 -3.06 30.66 -63.93
CA SER A 891 -4.27 31.49 -63.93
C SER A 891 -5.08 31.41 -62.64
N PHE A 892 -4.65 30.60 -61.68
CA PHE A 892 -5.33 30.33 -60.41
C PHE A 892 -4.35 30.40 -59.23
N THR A 893 -4.90 30.49 -58.01
CA THR A 893 -4.13 30.54 -56.76
C THR A 893 -4.75 29.63 -55.70
N LEU A 894 -3.94 28.95 -54.88
CA LEU A 894 -4.39 28.10 -53.79
C LEU A 894 -4.07 28.73 -52.44
N ASN A 895 -4.83 29.76 -52.06
CA ASN A 895 -4.50 30.61 -50.90
C ASN A 895 -4.56 29.86 -49.56
N ASN A 896 -5.31 28.76 -49.46
CA ASN A 896 -5.46 27.99 -48.23
C ASN A 896 -4.47 26.82 -48.10
N LEU A 897 -3.66 26.56 -49.13
CA LEU A 897 -2.78 25.41 -49.18
C LEU A 897 -1.64 25.57 -48.18
N THR A 898 -1.62 24.70 -47.18
CA THR A 898 -0.65 24.73 -46.06
C THR A 898 0.19 23.46 -45.98
N HIS A 899 -0.27 22.33 -46.52
CA HIS A 899 0.48 21.07 -46.51
C HIS A 899 0.52 20.44 -47.89
N VAL A 900 1.71 20.04 -48.33
CA VAL A 900 1.93 19.36 -49.60
C VAL A 900 2.84 18.15 -49.36
N SER A 901 2.46 17.00 -49.93
CA SER A 901 3.26 15.77 -49.93
C SER A 901 3.27 15.17 -51.33
N ILE A 902 4.42 15.15 -52.01
CA ILE A 902 4.50 14.72 -53.42
C ILE A 902 5.73 13.84 -53.65
N GLU A 903 5.55 12.70 -54.30
CA GLU A 903 6.65 11.94 -54.92
C GLU A 903 6.77 12.38 -56.39
N LEU A 904 7.94 12.88 -56.76
CA LEU A 904 8.26 13.39 -58.09
C LEU A 904 9.02 12.32 -58.87
N HIS A 905 8.49 11.91 -60.02
CA HIS A 905 9.16 10.99 -60.94
C HIS A 905 9.50 11.71 -62.25
N LEU A 906 10.78 11.73 -62.59
CA LEU A 906 11.29 12.33 -63.82
C LEU A 906 10.98 13.84 -63.98
N ILE A 907 10.75 14.55 -62.87
CA ILE A 907 10.55 16.02 -62.85
C ILE A 907 11.85 16.67 -62.38
N ASN A 908 12.52 17.40 -63.26
CA ASN A 908 13.71 18.18 -62.90
C ASN A 908 13.33 19.39 -62.02
N PHE A 909 14.31 19.94 -61.30
CA PHE A 909 14.11 21.04 -60.39
C PHE A 909 13.61 22.30 -61.11
N ASP A 910 14.02 22.52 -62.37
CA ASP A 910 13.62 23.66 -63.18
C ASP A 910 12.14 23.60 -63.60
N GLU A 911 11.57 22.41 -63.76
CA GLU A 911 10.13 22.18 -63.97
C GLU A 911 9.35 22.35 -62.66
N PHE A 912 9.93 21.92 -61.53
CA PHE A 912 9.30 22.02 -60.21
C PHE A 912 9.32 23.45 -59.63
N GLN A 913 10.35 24.24 -59.94
CA GLN A 913 10.54 25.56 -59.35
C GLN A 913 9.37 26.53 -59.66
N PRO A 914 8.91 26.71 -60.91
CA PRO A 914 7.73 27.54 -61.22
C PRO A 914 6.45 27.09 -60.49
N PHE A 915 6.29 25.77 -60.28
CA PHE A 915 5.15 25.22 -59.55
C PHE A 915 5.10 25.72 -58.11
N THR A 916 6.24 25.66 -57.42
CA THR A 916 6.36 26.14 -56.04
C THR A 916 6.17 27.65 -55.93
N MET A 917 6.74 28.43 -56.85
CA MET A 917 6.65 29.89 -56.87
C MET A 917 5.21 30.39 -57.01
N ASN A 918 4.38 29.69 -57.79
CA ASN A 918 3.00 30.09 -58.03
C ASN A 918 2.04 29.61 -56.92
N LEU A 919 2.29 28.46 -56.29
CA LEU A 919 1.29 27.80 -55.42
C LEU A 919 1.63 27.75 -53.94
N PHE A 920 2.90 27.87 -53.52
CA PHE A 920 3.32 27.53 -52.15
C PHE A 920 3.52 28.73 -51.22
N LYS A 921 2.95 29.89 -51.55
CA LYS A 921 3.09 31.13 -50.76
C LYS A 921 2.72 30.98 -49.28
N ASN A 922 1.68 30.20 -48.96
CA ASN A 922 1.18 30.01 -47.60
C ASN A 922 1.53 28.62 -47.02
N LEU A 923 2.46 27.90 -47.67
CA LEU A 923 2.81 26.54 -47.31
C LEU A 923 3.51 26.51 -45.94
N GLN A 924 3.08 25.59 -45.07
CA GLN A 924 3.65 25.34 -43.76
C GLN A 924 4.40 24.01 -43.68
N VAL A 925 3.99 23.01 -44.48
CA VAL A 925 4.56 21.66 -44.49
C VAL A 925 4.78 21.20 -45.92
N LEU A 926 6.00 20.78 -46.22
CA LEU A 926 6.39 20.24 -47.51
C LEU A 926 7.14 18.92 -47.33
N TYR A 927 6.55 17.84 -47.85
CA TYR A 927 7.17 16.53 -47.99
C TYR A 927 7.43 16.25 -49.47
N ILE A 928 8.68 15.96 -49.84
CA ILE A 928 9.05 15.65 -51.22
C ILE A 928 9.90 14.39 -51.25
N SER A 929 9.53 13.44 -52.11
CA SER A 929 10.40 12.34 -52.51
C SER A 929 10.74 12.50 -53.99
N THR A 930 11.99 12.33 -54.39
CA THR A 930 12.43 12.51 -55.79
C THR A 930 13.67 11.65 -56.09
N SER A 931 14.04 11.54 -57.36
CA SER A 931 15.25 10.83 -57.77
C SER A 931 15.95 11.46 -58.97
N MET A 932 17.21 11.06 -59.19
CA MET A 932 18.06 11.34 -60.35
C MET A 932 18.61 12.77 -60.46
N ASP A 933 17.78 13.81 -60.32
CA ASP A 933 18.21 15.20 -60.54
C ASP A 933 18.95 15.79 -59.31
N ASN A 934 20.26 15.98 -59.46
CA ASN A 934 21.13 16.49 -58.40
C ASN A 934 20.84 17.94 -57.99
N GLU A 935 20.05 18.71 -58.75
CA GLU A 935 19.65 20.06 -58.33
C GLU A 935 18.77 20.04 -57.08
N TYR A 936 18.10 18.91 -56.77
CA TYR A 936 17.33 18.75 -55.54
C TYR A 936 18.18 18.66 -54.26
N ILE A 937 19.49 18.41 -54.37
CA ILE A 937 20.44 18.42 -53.23
C ILE A 937 21.28 19.71 -53.20
N ASN A 938 20.91 20.73 -53.96
CA ASN A 938 21.55 22.04 -53.91
C ASN A 938 20.97 22.88 -52.77
N ALA A 939 21.70 22.96 -51.64
CA ALA A 939 21.25 23.69 -50.46
C ALA A 939 20.92 25.16 -50.75
N GLN A 940 21.76 25.86 -51.52
CA GLN A 940 21.57 27.29 -51.82
C GLN A 940 20.27 27.54 -52.60
N ARG A 941 19.99 26.72 -53.62
CA ARG A 941 18.75 26.85 -54.39
C ARG A 941 17.51 26.68 -53.52
N TRP A 942 17.54 25.73 -52.59
CA TRP A 942 16.45 25.55 -51.63
C TRP A 942 16.36 26.70 -50.63
N GLU A 943 17.47 27.17 -50.08
CA GLU A 943 17.49 28.33 -49.16
C GLU A 943 16.82 29.55 -49.83
N ASP A 944 17.24 29.88 -51.06
CA ASP A 944 16.70 31.01 -51.82
C ASP A 944 15.22 30.83 -52.17
N LEU A 945 14.83 29.64 -52.60
CA LEU A 945 13.45 29.32 -52.96
C LEU A 945 12.53 29.40 -51.74
N ILE A 946 12.92 28.82 -50.60
CA ILE A 946 12.15 28.81 -49.36
C ILE A 946 12.06 30.22 -48.78
N ALA A 947 13.19 30.93 -48.69
CA ALA A 947 13.22 32.28 -48.13
C ALA A 947 12.35 33.27 -48.93
N THR A 948 12.31 33.11 -50.26
CA THR A 948 11.62 34.05 -51.15
C THR A 948 10.16 33.70 -51.36
N HIS A 949 9.83 32.41 -51.52
CA HIS A 949 8.50 31.98 -51.99
C HIS A 949 7.71 31.13 -50.98
N MET A 950 8.32 30.69 -49.87
CA MET A 950 7.65 29.87 -48.84
C MET A 950 7.93 30.41 -47.41
N PRO A 951 7.59 31.68 -47.13
CA PRO A 951 7.98 32.35 -45.87
C PRO A 951 7.35 31.72 -44.62
N HIS A 952 6.27 30.94 -44.78
CA HIS A 952 5.54 30.30 -43.69
C HIS A 952 5.93 28.82 -43.46
N LEU A 953 6.93 28.30 -44.18
CA LEU A 953 7.34 26.90 -44.11
C LEU A 953 7.95 26.57 -42.75
N ARG A 954 7.37 25.60 -42.05
CA ARG A 954 7.76 25.13 -40.71
C ARG A 954 8.33 23.72 -40.72
N ILE A 955 7.88 22.88 -41.65
CA ILE A 955 8.38 21.53 -41.84
C ILE A 955 8.79 21.38 -43.30
N PHE A 956 10.06 21.05 -43.49
CA PHE A 956 10.61 20.70 -44.78
C PHE A 956 11.28 19.34 -44.66
N ASP A 957 10.76 18.39 -45.42
CA ASP A 957 11.20 17.01 -45.43
C ASP A 957 11.40 16.58 -46.88
N ILE A 958 12.61 16.12 -47.17
CA ILE A 958 13.02 15.69 -48.49
C ILE A 958 13.64 14.31 -48.42
N GLN A 959 13.34 13.47 -49.39
CA GLN A 959 14.05 12.24 -49.67
C GLN A 959 14.45 12.24 -51.15
N HIS A 960 15.75 12.23 -51.42
CA HIS A 960 16.28 12.27 -52.78
C HIS A 960 17.20 11.08 -53.05
N LYS A 961 16.87 10.28 -54.07
CA LYS A 961 17.68 9.13 -54.50
C LYS A 961 18.54 9.52 -55.70
N THR A 962 19.86 9.39 -55.61
CA THR A 962 20.77 9.76 -56.71
C THR A 962 21.98 8.83 -56.77
N TYR A 963 22.63 8.75 -57.94
CA TYR A 963 23.85 7.97 -58.19
C TYR A 963 25.12 8.65 -57.68
N LEU A 964 25.04 9.30 -56.52
CA LEU A 964 26.02 10.26 -55.97
C LEU A 964 27.48 9.78 -55.90
N PHE A 965 27.81 8.50 -56.08
CA PHE A 965 29.17 7.98 -55.86
C PHE A 965 30.04 7.82 -57.11
N ASN A 966 29.50 8.01 -58.32
CA ASN A 966 30.36 8.02 -59.51
C ASN A 966 30.89 9.42 -59.86
N ASN A 967 30.27 10.50 -59.33
CA ASN A 967 30.58 11.88 -59.70
C ASN A 967 30.98 12.78 -58.51
N ILE A 968 31.54 12.21 -57.43
CA ILE A 968 32.46 12.94 -56.53
C ILE A 968 33.83 13.11 -57.25
N ILE A 969 33.78 13.60 -58.49
CA ILE A 969 34.92 14.03 -59.29
C ILE A 969 34.80 15.55 -59.35
N ASN A 970 35.07 16.19 -58.22
CA ASN A 970 35.47 17.60 -58.07
C ASN A 970 35.93 17.86 -56.61
N GLY A 971 36.48 16.86 -55.92
CA GLY A 971 37.13 17.04 -54.62
C GLY A 971 36.22 17.31 -53.41
N GLU A 972 34.89 17.40 -53.57
CA GLU A 972 33.96 17.58 -52.45
C GLU A 972 33.63 16.24 -51.76
N THR A 973 33.85 16.18 -50.45
CA THR A 973 33.46 15.03 -49.61
C THR A 973 31.97 15.05 -49.31
N CYS A 974 31.38 13.91 -48.92
CA CYS A 974 30.00 13.88 -48.38
C CYS A 974 29.82 14.86 -47.20
N GLN A 975 30.90 15.11 -46.45
CA GLN A 975 30.92 16.10 -45.40
C GLN A 975 30.67 17.52 -45.92
N ASP A 976 31.19 17.88 -47.11
CA ASP A 976 30.99 19.20 -47.70
C ASP A 976 29.54 19.44 -48.14
N LEU A 977 28.87 18.39 -48.66
CA LEU A 977 27.43 18.42 -48.91
C LEU A 977 26.66 18.64 -47.61
N MET A 978 26.99 17.89 -46.54
CA MET A 978 26.32 18.02 -45.24
C MET A 978 26.54 19.40 -44.61
N ASN A 979 27.74 19.97 -44.74
CA ASN A 979 28.07 21.30 -44.22
C ASN A 979 27.19 22.39 -44.85
N ARG A 980 26.83 22.27 -46.13
CA ARG A 980 25.92 23.21 -46.81
C ARG A 980 24.48 23.16 -46.29
N PHE A 981 24.02 22.01 -45.79
CA PHE A 981 22.72 21.86 -45.12
C PHE A 981 22.78 22.09 -43.59
N ALA A 982 23.93 22.52 -43.07
CA ALA A 982 24.15 22.80 -41.64
C ALA A 982 24.27 24.30 -41.31
N THR A 983 23.95 25.19 -42.26
CA THR A 983 23.97 26.64 -42.05
C THR A 983 22.98 27.08 -40.96
N LEU A 984 23.10 28.34 -40.50
CA LEU A 984 22.15 28.92 -39.55
C LEU A 984 20.71 28.96 -40.08
N PHE A 985 20.53 28.93 -41.41
CA PHE A 985 19.21 28.88 -42.02
C PHE A 985 18.47 27.57 -41.65
N TRP A 986 19.14 26.43 -41.82
CA TRP A 986 18.61 25.09 -41.54
C TRP A 986 18.53 24.79 -40.04
N THR A 987 19.62 25.06 -39.32
CA THR A 987 19.74 24.72 -37.89
C THR A 987 18.79 25.52 -36.99
N LYS A 988 18.55 26.81 -37.27
CA LYS A 988 17.53 27.60 -36.53
C LYS A 988 16.11 27.08 -36.73
N ARG A 989 15.84 26.46 -37.89
CA ARG A 989 14.54 25.85 -38.22
C ARG A 989 14.43 24.40 -37.73
N LYS A 990 15.48 23.87 -37.11
CA LYS A 990 15.57 22.48 -36.63
C LYS A 990 15.36 21.45 -37.74
N TRP A 991 15.77 21.77 -38.96
CA TRP A 991 15.75 20.85 -40.09
C TRP A 991 17.15 20.26 -40.23
N PHE A 992 17.23 18.94 -40.12
CA PHE A 992 18.47 18.18 -40.17
C PHE A 992 18.36 17.17 -41.29
N PHE A 993 19.48 16.83 -41.91
CA PHE A 993 19.54 15.92 -43.04
C PHE A 993 20.67 14.94 -42.84
N THR A 994 20.62 13.81 -43.54
CA THR A 994 21.73 12.85 -43.65
C THR A 994 21.67 12.14 -44.99
N HIS A 995 22.57 11.19 -45.18
CA HIS A 995 22.61 10.33 -46.33
C HIS A 995 22.84 8.87 -45.92
N GLN A 996 22.31 7.95 -46.71
CA GLN A 996 22.58 6.51 -46.61
C GLN A 996 23.11 5.98 -47.94
N LEU A 997 24.14 5.14 -47.87
CA LEU A 997 24.82 4.56 -49.02
C LEU A 997 24.45 3.10 -49.19
N TYR A 998 24.01 2.74 -50.40
CA TYR A 998 23.73 1.36 -50.76
C TYR A 998 24.81 0.86 -51.72
N TYR A 999 25.67 -0.02 -51.20
CA TYR A 999 26.69 -0.74 -51.98
C TYR A 999 26.14 -2.10 -52.38
N LEU A 1000 25.38 -2.15 -53.46
CA LEU A 1000 24.97 -3.39 -54.10
C LEU A 1000 25.42 -3.35 -55.56
N ASP A 1001 25.94 -4.49 -56.06
CA ASP A 1001 26.54 -4.70 -57.38
C ASP A 1001 25.96 -3.79 -58.47
N ARG A 1002 26.67 -2.67 -58.71
CA ARG A 1002 26.50 -1.59 -59.71
C ARG A 1002 25.09 -1.33 -60.30
N PRO A 1003 24.59 -0.07 -60.28
CA PRO A 1003 25.24 1.16 -59.82
C PRO A 1003 24.95 1.50 -58.34
N ASN A 1004 25.97 1.99 -57.64
CA ASN A 1004 25.85 2.53 -56.28
C ASN A 1004 24.88 3.71 -56.28
N TYR A 1005 23.86 3.68 -55.42
CA TYR A 1005 22.97 4.81 -55.20
C TYR A 1005 23.02 5.26 -53.74
N GLY A 1006 22.95 6.57 -53.56
CA GLY A 1006 22.82 7.23 -52.27
C GLY A 1006 21.40 7.79 -52.10
N VAL A 1007 20.92 7.78 -50.86
CA VAL A 1007 19.67 8.43 -50.49
C VAL A 1007 20.00 9.57 -49.55
N PHE A 1008 19.73 10.80 -49.96
CA PHE A 1008 19.76 11.98 -49.09
C PHE A 1008 18.37 12.16 -48.48
N TYR A 1009 18.27 12.34 -47.17
CA TYR A 1009 16.97 12.47 -46.52
C TYR A 1009 16.98 13.33 -45.26
N SER A 1010 15.82 13.89 -44.91
CA SER A 1010 15.60 14.63 -43.67
C SER A 1010 15.56 13.71 -42.45
N ILE A 1011 16.14 14.16 -41.33
CA ILE A 1011 16.16 13.48 -40.02
C ILE A 1011 15.25 14.25 -39.05
N GLN A 1012 14.38 13.54 -38.34
CA GLN A 1012 13.70 14.09 -37.17
C GLN A 1012 14.65 14.15 -35.97
N PRO A 1013 14.60 15.19 -35.10
CA PRO A 1013 15.49 15.30 -33.93
C PRO A 1013 15.56 14.04 -33.04
N TYR A 1014 14.51 13.22 -33.05
CA TYR A 1014 14.39 11.97 -32.30
C TYR A 1014 14.94 10.71 -33.02
N SER A 1015 15.16 10.70 -34.34
CA SER A 1015 15.65 9.49 -35.02
C SER A 1015 17.15 9.25 -34.82
N LEU A 1016 17.91 10.29 -34.44
CA LEU A 1016 19.30 10.16 -33.95
C LEU A 1016 19.40 9.34 -32.64
N LEU A 1017 18.32 9.26 -31.85
CA LEU A 1017 18.23 8.37 -30.68
C LEU A 1017 18.02 6.91 -31.10
N LYS A 1018 17.37 6.66 -32.25
CA LYS A 1018 17.04 5.30 -32.73
C LYS A 1018 18.27 4.60 -33.33
N GLU A 1019 19.18 5.33 -33.97
CA GLU A 1019 20.49 4.82 -34.36
C GLU A 1019 21.42 4.60 -33.16
N PHE A 1020 21.24 5.33 -32.06
CA PHE A 1020 21.99 5.09 -30.82
C PHE A 1020 21.51 3.85 -30.06
N VAL A 1021 20.22 3.51 -30.17
CA VAL A 1021 19.61 2.32 -29.55
C VAL A 1021 19.91 1.02 -30.31
N THR A 1022 20.20 1.08 -31.62
CA THR A 1022 20.56 -0.11 -32.41
C THR A 1022 21.96 -0.65 -32.11
N CYS A 1023 22.76 0.01 -31.27
CA CYS A 1023 24.00 -0.54 -30.70
C CYS A 1023 23.80 -1.34 -29.40
N PHE A 1024 22.57 -1.42 -28.86
CA PHE A 1024 22.24 -2.17 -27.65
C PHE A 1024 21.06 -3.12 -27.94
N GLU A 1025 21.34 -4.28 -28.54
CA GLU A 1025 20.30 -5.25 -28.90
C GLU A 1025 19.70 -6.06 -27.72
N ASP A 1026 20.07 -5.79 -26.46
CA ASP A 1026 19.63 -6.60 -25.30
C ASP A 1026 19.05 -5.80 -24.11
N LEU A 1027 18.25 -4.75 -24.35
CA LEU A 1027 17.59 -4.01 -23.27
C LEU A 1027 16.06 -3.99 -23.42
N SER A 1028 15.36 -4.26 -22.31
CA SER A 1028 13.89 -4.32 -22.26
C SER A 1028 13.23 -2.94 -22.40
N ASP A 1029 12.02 -2.92 -22.96
CA ASP A 1029 11.23 -1.70 -23.24
C ASP A 1029 11.00 -0.81 -22.01
N GLU A 1030 11.07 -1.37 -20.80
CA GLU A 1030 10.96 -0.65 -19.51
C GLU A 1030 12.19 0.22 -19.21
N LEU A 1031 13.40 -0.25 -19.54
CA LEU A 1031 14.64 0.51 -19.30
C LEU A 1031 14.80 1.65 -20.33
N ILE A 1032 14.27 1.46 -21.54
CA ILE A 1032 14.20 2.49 -22.58
C ILE A 1032 13.34 3.65 -22.07
N TYR A 1033 12.22 3.37 -21.42
CA TYR A 1033 11.33 4.39 -20.87
C TYR A 1033 11.97 5.19 -19.72
N GLU A 1034 12.74 4.54 -18.84
CA GLU A 1034 13.48 5.22 -17.76
C GLU A 1034 14.64 6.11 -18.27
N ILE A 1035 15.34 5.68 -19.32
CA ILE A 1035 16.39 6.50 -19.97
C ILE A 1035 15.79 7.74 -20.65
N PHE A 1036 14.58 7.62 -21.22
CA PHE A 1036 13.85 8.75 -21.82
C PHE A 1036 13.42 9.81 -20.80
N GLU A 1037 13.09 9.42 -19.56
CA GLU A 1037 12.75 10.38 -18.48
C GLU A 1037 14.00 11.04 -17.85
N LEU A 1038 15.16 10.40 -17.87
CA LEU A 1038 16.42 10.93 -17.33
C LEU A 1038 17.11 12.00 -18.21
N LEU A 1039 16.78 12.09 -19.51
CA LEU A 1039 17.49 12.94 -20.49
C LEU A 1039 16.79 14.26 -20.86
N LYS A 1040 16.22 14.97 -19.87
CA LYS A 1040 15.88 16.40 -20.04
C LYS A 1040 17.13 17.26 -19.93
N PHE A 1041 17.90 17.45 -21.01
CA PHE A 1041 19.13 18.26 -20.94
C PHE A 1041 19.47 19.06 -22.21
N ASP A 1042 19.30 20.38 -22.12
CA ASP A 1042 19.89 21.39 -23.02
C ASP A 1042 21.42 21.57 -22.80
N HIS A 1043 21.97 20.97 -21.74
CA HIS A 1043 23.39 21.11 -21.36
C HIS A 1043 24.29 19.90 -21.70
N VAL A 1044 23.73 18.73 -22.02
CA VAL A 1044 24.53 17.52 -22.34
C VAL A 1044 25.08 17.55 -23.78
N TYR A 1045 24.35 18.17 -24.72
CA TYR A 1045 24.78 18.29 -26.12
C TYR A 1045 26.08 19.10 -26.29
N LYS A 1046 26.27 20.16 -25.49
CA LYS A 1046 27.53 20.95 -25.46
C LYS A 1046 28.69 20.19 -24.80
N ALA A 1047 28.41 19.32 -23.82
CA ALA A 1047 29.43 18.52 -23.14
C ALA A 1047 29.93 17.36 -24.01
N PHE A 1048 29.04 16.73 -24.80
CA PHE A 1048 29.39 15.58 -25.64
C PHE A 1048 30.20 15.97 -26.89
N TYR A 1049 29.92 17.12 -27.51
CA TYR A 1049 30.73 17.62 -28.64
C TYR A 1049 32.18 17.94 -28.21
N SER A 1050 32.38 18.38 -26.97
CA SER A 1050 33.70 18.61 -26.37
C SER A 1050 34.44 17.33 -25.97
N LEU A 1051 33.73 16.23 -25.67
CA LEU A 1051 34.35 14.95 -25.29
C LEU A 1051 34.80 14.15 -26.52
N ASN A 1052 34.04 14.20 -27.63
CA ASN A 1052 34.34 13.43 -28.84
C ASN A 1052 35.64 13.89 -29.51
N THR A 1053 36.00 15.17 -29.45
CA THR A 1053 37.27 15.69 -29.98
C THR A 1053 38.49 15.24 -29.15
N ARG A 1054 38.30 14.89 -27.87
CA ARG A 1054 39.39 14.40 -26.99
C ARG A 1054 39.54 12.88 -27.06
N PHE A 1055 38.46 12.13 -27.28
CA PHE A 1055 38.48 10.68 -27.37
C PHE A 1055 39.04 10.19 -28.73
N TYR A 1056 38.72 10.89 -29.83
CA TYR A 1056 39.25 10.56 -31.16
C TYR A 1056 40.77 10.79 -31.28
N ASN A 1057 41.33 11.75 -30.54
CA ASN A 1057 42.78 11.99 -30.47
C ASN A 1057 43.53 10.98 -29.58
N PHE A 1058 42.82 10.22 -28.73
CA PHE A 1058 43.42 9.18 -27.89
C PHE A 1058 43.56 7.85 -28.63
N ILE A 1059 42.62 7.54 -29.54
CA ILE A 1059 42.57 6.25 -30.26
C ILE A 1059 43.54 6.16 -31.45
N ILE A 1060 43.99 7.29 -32.02
CA ILE A 1060 44.95 7.29 -33.13
C ILE A 1060 46.40 6.97 -32.68
N ASN A 1061 46.72 7.01 -31.38
CA ASN A 1061 48.10 6.93 -30.87
C ASN A 1061 48.49 5.65 -30.13
N SER A 1062 47.70 4.58 -30.15
CA SER A 1062 48.07 3.31 -29.51
C SER A 1062 47.94 2.12 -30.46
N THR A 1063 49.07 1.69 -30.98
CA THR A 1063 49.28 0.49 -31.80
C THR A 1063 49.24 -0.80 -30.97
N VAL A 1064 48.61 -1.85 -31.53
CA VAL A 1064 48.91 -3.33 -31.45
C VAL A 1064 47.61 -4.16 -31.29
N PRO A 1065 47.40 -5.26 -32.08
CA PRO A 1065 46.12 -5.96 -32.21
C PRO A 1065 45.97 -7.16 -31.26
N ILE A 1066 44.74 -7.48 -30.84
CA ILE A 1066 44.39 -8.75 -30.18
C ILE A 1066 43.21 -9.36 -30.94
N GLU A 1067 43.46 -10.50 -31.60
CA GLU A 1067 42.46 -11.42 -32.13
C GLU A 1067 41.83 -12.22 -30.98
N ILE A 1068 40.50 -12.28 -30.89
CA ILE A 1068 39.79 -13.31 -30.12
C ILE A 1068 38.71 -13.94 -31.00
N ASN A 1069 38.87 -15.25 -31.18
CA ASN A 1069 38.09 -16.13 -32.03
C ASN A 1069 36.82 -16.59 -31.28
N PHE A 1070 35.64 -16.34 -31.86
CA PHE A 1070 34.35 -16.82 -31.35
C PHE A 1070 34.03 -18.18 -31.95
N SER A 1071 34.16 -19.24 -31.16
CA SER A 1071 33.56 -20.52 -31.49
C SER A 1071 33.05 -21.21 -30.22
N SER A 1072 31.81 -21.69 -30.33
CA SER A 1072 31.05 -22.59 -29.46
C SER A 1072 30.58 -22.08 -28.09
N ILE A 1073 29.27 -21.80 -27.98
CA ILE A 1073 28.36 -22.51 -27.06
C ILE A 1073 26.92 -22.42 -27.57
N SER A 1074 26.29 -23.59 -27.57
CA SER A 1074 24.93 -23.94 -27.93
C SER A 1074 23.94 -23.71 -26.78
N ILE A 1075 22.78 -23.14 -27.12
CA ILE A 1075 21.40 -23.45 -26.67
C ILE A 1075 21.17 -23.73 -25.16
N LEU A 1076 20.52 -22.78 -24.48
CA LEU A 1076 19.20 -22.97 -23.82
C LEU A 1076 18.56 -21.63 -23.47
#